data_AF-A0A3E0VY25-F1
#
_entry.id   AF-A0A3E0VY25-F1
#
_cell.length_a   1.000
_cell.length_b   1.000
_cell.length_c   1.000
_cell.angle_alpha   90.00
_cell.angle_beta   90.00
_cell.angle_gamma   90.00
#
_symmetry.space_group_name_H-M   'P 1'
#
loop_
_entity.id
_entity.type
_entity.pdbx_description
1 polymer ?
#
loop_
_entity_poly.entity_id
_entity_poly.type
_entity_poly.pdbx_seq_one_letter_code
_entity_poly.pdbx_strand_id
1 'polypeptide(L)'
;MTLGAEEELHLIDLESGKLSARAPQLLSRLPKGNYSAEIQRTTVETNTTVTTTLDGLRTELLRLRGDLIGAAAEFGLGVAAVGTAPHSEFADFELTTTGRYRRMQEQYRLLVDEQLICGTQIHVGVADRDMAVQIAQRVSRDIPILLALSASSPFLNGHDTGYASIRTTIWQRWPSAGATGYLASAAEYDEMLNDLIASGVIADAKMAYFDVRPSAHEPTLELRVCDACPIVDDAVLIAGLFRASVRAAELEIEDGRPPLGIRAPLHRAAMWQAARGGLSGHLLDSTEHPRPVPAAQAVRGLIRRLRPQLEELGDFDEVRRLAQTTLACGNSADRQRAAFAERGSLTDVVELVVAETHGPAGGLEPAASALRGYRMRAGDEAVGPSAAPRPHYREIVDFFRTLTPDALAARSGGRDAWTADAQLDFGVGGEFTPFEIDLVPRVISAFEWAELGAGLTQRARAIDAFLRDIYGEQKVIADGVLPASTVDGAGWRAEAARLPHDTVRAPIMGFDLVRNEFGAWRVLEDNLRAPSGAAYAMAARRLMDAVVPDLPRPDGLLDPHSALSALRQSLGGAKKTGLGALALLSSGAASSAWFEHRRLADDAGLLLVTADDLDIHEGRVVTGERRTVIRSLYVRIDPELIDLRNNAGRSIGAEIFEVAVAGNVFLANAPGNGVADDKAMYCTVPDLIAYYLDERPLLESVPTYRTSDEAERRSVLERVGELVTKPVDGEGGRGVLIGPSATAAQIAERRSEIAREPAAWVAQEVVALSSLPAYTGATLEPRHVDLRAFVYVTGDGTGAGDFEIADLALTRVAPTGSLVVNSTQGGGAEDTWILGPGSTPDERTASVRP
;
A
#
# COMPACT_ATOMS: atom_id res chain seq x y z
N MET A 1 25.87 -35.08 -5.81
CA MET A 1 25.14 -35.00 -4.52
C MET A 1 23.67 -35.28 -4.76
N THR A 2 23.04 -36.06 -3.89
CA THR A 2 21.61 -36.42 -3.99
C THR A 2 20.70 -35.32 -3.44
N LEU A 3 19.44 -35.34 -3.88
CA LEU A 3 18.36 -34.43 -3.49
C LEU A 3 17.12 -35.21 -3.07
N GLY A 4 16.34 -34.62 -2.17
CA GLY A 4 14.97 -35.00 -1.87
C GLY A 4 14.19 -33.77 -1.38
N ALA A 5 12.87 -33.84 -1.42
CA ALA A 5 12.00 -32.81 -0.89
C ALA A 5 10.78 -33.40 -0.19
N GLU A 6 10.31 -32.68 0.81
CA GLU A 6 9.03 -32.91 1.47
C GLU A 6 8.16 -31.66 1.28
N GLU A 7 6.91 -31.82 0.86
CA GLU A 7 5.95 -30.70 0.75
C GLU A 7 4.72 -30.96 1.60
N GLU A 8 4.39 -30.00 2.47
CA GLU A 8 3.12 -29.95 3.17
C GLU A 8 2.12 -29.15 2.31
N LEU A 9 0.92 -29.69 2.09
CA LEU A 9 -0.05 -29.16 1.14
C LEU A 9 -1.43 -29.02 1.78
N HIS A 10 -2.03 -27.84 1.72
CA HIS A 10 -3.38 -27.57 2.21
C HIS A 10 -4.45 -28.14 1.28
N LEU A 11 -5.54 -28.64 1.86
CA LEU A 11 -6.75 -29.07 1.17
C LEU A 11 -7.82 -27.99 1.28
N ILE A 12 -8.32 -27.51 0.15
CA ILE A 12 -9.32 -26.45 0.04
C ILE A 12 -10.60 -27.01 -0.58
N ASP A 13 -11.74 -26.73 0.02
CA ASP A 13 -13.04 -26.98 -0.60
C ASP A 13 -13.28 -25.95 -1.72
N LEU A 14 -13.46 -26.41 -2.97
CA LEU A 14 -13.55 -25.50 -4.12
C LEU A 14 -14.86 -24.71 -4.18
N GLU A 15 -15.91 -25.15 -3.49
CA GLU A 15 -17.19 -24.44 -3.45
C GLU A 15 -17.14 -23.31 -2.41
N SER A 16 -16.60 -23.59 -1.22
CA SER A 16 -16.55 -22.61 -0.13
C SER A 16 -15.26 -21.81 -0.06
N GLY A 17 -14.19 -22.25 -0.71
CA GLY A 17 -12.84 -21.66 -0.60
C GLY A 17 -12.17 -21.87 0.77
N LYS A 18 -12.73 -22.73 1.63
CA LYS A 18 -12.24 -22.96 3.01
C LYS A 18 -11.39 -24.21 3.10
N LEU A 19 -10.63 -24.34 4.19
CA LEU A 19 -9.88 -25.56 4.47
C LEU A 19 -10.79 -26.77 4.70
N SER A 20 -10.34 -27.94 4.27
CA SER A 20 -11.11 -29.18 4.31
C SER A 20 -10.41 -30.27 5.13
N ALA A 21 -11.03 -30.73 6.22
CA ALA A 21 -10.48 -31.75 7.13
C ALA A 21 -10.57 -33.21 6.58
N ARG A 22 -10.39 -33.36 5.26
CA ARG A 22 -10.55 -34.61 4.50
C ARG A 22 -9.24 -35.34 4.16
N ALA A 23 -8.11 -34.93 4.74
CA ALA A 23 -6.82 -35.61 4.49
C ALA A 23 -6.85 -37.12 4.80
N PRO A 24 -7.46 -37.62 5.91
CA PRO A 24 -7.51 -39.05 6.19
C PRO A 24 -8.20 -39.88 5.09
N GLN A 25 -9.23 -39.31 4.45
CA GLN A 25 -9.97 -39.94 3.36
C GLN A 25 -9.09 -40.02 2.09
N LEU A 26 -8.36 -38.96 1.76
CA LEU A 26 -7.44 -38.94 0.62
C LEU A 26 -6.27 -39.92 0.80
N LEU A 27 -5.65 -39.91 1.98
CA LEU A 27 -4.51 -40.78 2.29
C LEU A 27 -4.84 -42.27 2.21
N SER A 28 -6.11 -42.65 2.38
CA SER A 28 -6.54 -44.04 2.19
C SER A 28 -6.46 -44.53 0.73
N ARG A 29 -6.41 -43.60 -0.23
CA ARG A 29 -6.36 -43.85 -1.68
C ARG A 29 -4.97 -43.63 -2.29
N LEU A 30 -4.06 -43.01 -1.55
CA LEU A 30 -2.72 -42.66 -2.00
C LEU A 30 -1.66 -43.66 -1.49
N PRO A 31 -0.55 -43.85 -2.23
CA PRO A 31 0.50 -44.78 -1.84
C PRO A 31 1.24 -44.31 -0.57
N LYS A 32 1.14 -45.11 0.50
CA LYS A 32 1.70 -44.79 1.84
C LYS A 32 3.21 -44.50 1.89
N GLY A 33 3.97 -44.82 0.84
CA GLY A 33 5.40 -44.54 0.77
C GLY A 33 5.74 -43.09 0.44
N ASN A 34 4.81 -42.34 -0.17
CA ASN A 34 5.03 -40.96 -0.59
C ASN A 34 4.08 -39.96 0.05
N TYR A 35 3.02 -40.43 0.74
CA TYR A 35 2.00 -39.57 1.32
C TYR A 35 1.78 -39.91 2.79
N SER A 36 1.85 -38.89 3.63
CA SER A 36 1.73 -38.99 5.09
C SER A 36 0.60 -38.11 5.62
N ALA A 37 0.04 -38.49 6.77
CA ALA A 37 -0.84 -37.63 7.53
C ALA A 37 -0.02 -36.63 8.33
N GLU A 38 -0.44 -35.37 8.30
CA GLU A 38 0.10 -34.33 9.16
C GLU A 38 -0.66 -34.20 10.50
N ILE A 39 -0.13 -33.35 11.39
CA ILE A 39 -0.79 -33.00 12.66
C ILE A 39 -2.23 -32.54 12.43
N GLN A 40 -2.46 -31.85 11.31
CA GLN A 40 -3.75 -31.29 10.93
C GLN A 40 -4.45 -32.15 9.89
N ARG A 41 -5.77 -32.29 10.03
CA ARG A 41 -6.59 -33.08 9.11
C ARG A 41 -6.83 -32.38 7.77
N THR A 42 -6.35 -31.14 7.64
CA THR A 42 -6.47 -30.25 6.48
C THR A 42 -5.23 -30.24 5.60
N THR A 43 -4.18 -30.98 5.98
CA THR A 43 -2.88 -30.99 5.31
C THR A 43 -2.47 -32.41 4.93
N VAL A 44 -1.83 -32.55 3.77
CA VAL A 44 -1.18 -33.78 3.30
C VAL A 44 0.30 -33.49 3.11
N GLU A 45 1.17 -34.34 3.67
CA GLU A 45 2.61 -34.30 3.39
C GLU A 45 2.93 -35.22 2.21
N THR A 46 3.80 -34.76 1.31
CA THR A 46 4.33 -35.53 0.19
C THR A 46 5.85 -35.66 0.32
N ASN A 47 6.37 -36.84 -0.04
CA ASN A 47 7.80 -37.18 0.07
C ASN A 47 8.33 -37.67 -1.26
N THR A 48 9.32 -36.96 -1.84
CA THR A 48 9.91 -37.35 -3.14
C THR A 48 10.77 -38.60 -3.00
N THR A 49 10.94 -39.32 -4.11
CA THR A 49 12.05 -40.26 -4.21
C THR A 49 13.39 -39.52 -4.28
N VAL A 50 14.50 -40.18 -3.94
CA VAL A 50 15.84 -39.56 -3.99
C VAL A 50 16.26 -39.35 -5.44
N THR A 51 16.67 -38.13 -5.79
CA THR A 51 17.10 -37.76 -7.14
C THR A 51 18.53 -37.22 -7.15
N THR A 52 19.11 -37.05 -8.34
CA THR A 52 20.48 -36.50 -8.52
C THR A 52 20.52 -35.23 -9.37
N THR A 53 19.39 -34.85 -9.98
CA THR A 53 19.28 -33.68 -10.87
C THR A 53 18.06 -32.83 -10.48
N LEU A 54 18.11 -31.53 -10.78
CA LEU A 54 16.98 -30.63 -10.56
C LEU A 54 15.75 -31.01 -11.39
N ASP A 55 15.95 -31.48 -12.64
CA ASP A 55 14.85 -31.97 -13.48
C ASP A 55 14.20 -33.25 -12.91
N GLY A 56 15.00 -34.12 -12.28
CA GLY A 56 14.49 -35.28 -11.58
C GLY A 56 13.61 -34.87 -10.39
N LEU A 57 14.07 -33.92 -9.59
CA LEU A 57 13.30 -33.37 -8.47
C LEU A 57 12.01 -32.70 -8.95
N ARG A 58 12.08 -31.86 -9.98
CA ARG A 58 10.92 -31.22 -10.63
C ARG A 58 9.88 -32.26 -11.05
N THR A 59 10.32 -33.32 -11.71
CA THR A 59 9.43 -34.39 -12.22
C THR A 59 8.72 -35.10 -11.07
N GLU A 60 9.44 -35.41 -9.98
CA GLU A 60 8.84 -36.06 -8.81
C GLU A 60 7.83 -35.15 -8.10
N LEU A 61 8.14 -33.86 -7.91
CA LEU A 61 7.20 -32.90 -7.33
C LEU A 61 5.91 -32.79 -8.15
N LEU A 62 6.03 -32.64 -9.48
CA LEU A 62 4.87 -32.62 -10.38
C LEU A 62 4.05 -33.90 -10.31
N ARG A 63 4.71 -35.07 -10.30
CA ARG A 63 4.04 -36.36 -10.21
C ARG A 63 3.24 -36.46 -8.91
N LEU A 64 3.87 -36.14 -7.78
CA LEU A 64 3.25 -36.24 -6.46
C LEU A 64 2.07 -35.29 -6.30
N ARG A 65 2.21 -34.05 -6.77
CA ARG A 65 1.11 -33.08 -6.80
C ARG A 65 -0.01 -33.55 -7.73
N GLY A 66 0.30 -34.02 -8.94
CA GLY A 66 -0.69 -34.51 -9.90
C GLY A 66 -1.53 -35.66 -9.37
N ASP A 67 -0.88 -36.64 -8.72
CA ASP A 67 -1.54 -37.78 -8.07
C ASP A 67 -2.48 -37.31 -6.93
N LEU A 68 -2.03 -36.37 -6.08
CA LEU A 68 -2.84 -35.81 -5.00
C LEU A 68 -4.01 -34.97 -5.53
N ILE A 69 -3.77 -34.11 -6.52
CA ILE A 69 -4.77 -33.27 -7.17
C ILE A 69 -5.86 -34.13 -7.81
N GLY A 70 -5.46 -35.19 -8.54
CA GLY A 70 -6.40 -36.14 -9.13
C GLY A 70 -7.28 -36.82 -8.09
N ALA A 71 -6.70 -37.24 -6.96
CA ALA A 71 -7.45 -37.83 -5.85
C ALA A 71 -8.36 -36.81 -5.14
N ALA A 72 -7.91 -35.56 -4.98
CA ALA A 72 -8.65 -34.48 -4.33
C ALA A 72 -9.88 -34.04 -5.15
N ALA A 73 -9.76 -34.00 -6.48
CA ALA A 73 -10.83 -33.61 -7.40
C ALA A 73 -12.10 -34.47 -7.25
N GLU A 74 -11.95 -35.77 -6.94
CA GLU A 74 -13.10 -36.68 -6.71
C GLU A 74 -13.98 -36.27 -5.51
N PHE A 75 -13.45 -35.43 -4.63
CA PHE A 75 -14.13 -34.93 -3.43
C PHE A 75 -14.53 -33.45 -3.52
N GLY A 76 -14.34 -32.81 -4.69
CA GLY A 76 -14.55 -31.37 -4.87
C GLY A 76 -13.49 -30.51 -4.20
N LEU A 77 -12.28 -31.05 -3.99
CA LEU A 77 -11.20 -30.37 -3.28
C LEU A 77 -10.10 -29.90 -4.22
N GLY A 78 -9.57 -28.72 -3.93
CA GLY A 78 -8.32 -28.19 -4.45
C GLY A 78 -7.16 -28.41 -3.49
N VAL A 79 -5.96 -28.47 -4.04
CA VAL A 79 -4.69 -28.50 -3.31
C VAL A 79 -4.00 -27.13 -3.44
N ALA A 80 -3.46 -26.60 -2.34
CA ALA A 80 -2.67 -25.37 -2.33
C ALA A 80 -1.35 -25.55 -1.57
N ALA A 81 -0.23 -25.29 -2.26
CA ALA A 81 1.12 -25.35 -1.70
C ALA A 81 1.56 -23.96 -1.20
N VAL A 82 0.98 -23.48 -0.10
CA VAL A 82 1.27 -22.14 0.47
C VAL A 82 1.57 -22.22 1.96
N GLY A 83 2.37 -21.29 2.47
CA GLY A 83 2.80 -21.28 3.87
C GLY A 83 1.65 -21.18 4.88
N THR A 84 0.56 -20.51 4.51
CA THR A 84 -0.72 -20.46 5.24
C THR A 84 -1.85 -20.42 4.23
N ALA A 85 -2.98 -21.05 4.53
CA ALA A 85 -4.17 -20.94 3.70
C ALA A 85 -4.72 -19.50 3.74
N PRO A 86 -4.96 -18.84 2.58
CA PRO A 86 -5.41 -17.44 2.53
C PRO A 86 -6.72 -17.22 3.29
N HIS A 87 -7.64 -18.19 3.17
CA HIS A 87 -8.88 -18.23 3.91
C HIS A 87 -8.81 -19.37 4.94
N SER A 88 -8.35 -19.01 6.14
CA SER A 88 -8.31 -19.86 7.33
C SER A 88 -9.11 -19.19 8.45
N GLU A 89 -9.84 -19.98 9.24
CA GLU A 89 -10.50 -19.53 10.46
C GLU A 89 -9.97 -20.29 11.68
N PHE A 90 -10.09 -19.70 12.87
CA PHE A 90 -9.71 -20.37 14.12
C PHE A 90 -10.50 -21.67 14.37
N ALA A 91 -11.67 -21.83 13.74
CA ALA A 91 -12.47 -23.05 13.79
C ALA A 91 -11.91 -24.19 12.93
N ASP A 92 -11.05 -23.89 11.94
CA ASP A 92 -10.49 -24.87 11.00
C ASP A 92 -9.37 -25.74 11.63
N PHE A 93 -9.00 -25.44 12.88
CA PHE A 93 -8.02 -26.18 13.67
C PHE A 93 -8.59 -27.50 14.21
N GLU A 94 -9.13 -28.35 13.33
CA GLU A 94 -9.49 -29.73 13.66
C GLU A 94 -8.26 -30.64 13.63
N LEU A 95 -7.77 -30.97 14.83
CA LEU A 95 -6.49 -31.67 15.01
C LEU A 95 -6.67 -33.20 15.05
N THR A 96 -5.67 -33.92 14.56
CA THR A 96 -5.71 -35.39 14.50
C THR A 96 -5.58 -35.98 15.90
N THR A 97 -6.54 -36.81 16.34
CA THR A 97 -6.58 -37.36 17.70
C THR A 97 -5.52 -38.45 17.93
N THR A 98 -4.30 -38.05 18.27
CA THR A 98 -3.23 -38.95 18.74
C THR A 98 -2.81 -38.64 20.18
N GLY A 99 -2.33 -39.65 20.93
CA GLY A 99 -1.93 -39.48 22.33
C GLY A 99 -0.71 -38.56 22.55
N ARG A 100 0.13 -38.35 21.52
CA ARG A 100 1.24 -37.39 21.51
C ARG A 100 0.74 -35.95 21.44
N TYR A 101 -0.30 -35.71 20.66
CA TYR A 101 -0.86 -34.39 20.40
C TYR A 101 -1.51 -33.75 21.64
N ARG A 102 -2.32 -34.51 22.42
CA ARG A 102 -2.93 -33.99 23.65
C ARG A 102 -1.88 -33.42 24.63
N ARG A 103 -0.72 -34.08 24.71
CA ARG A 103 0.41 -33.61 25.52
C ARG A 103 1.03 -32.33 24.99
N MET A 104 1.20 -32.21 23.67
CA MET A 104 1.68 -30.97 23.05
C MET A 104 0.69 -29.81 23.27
N GLN A 105 -0.61 -30.06 23.13
CA GLN A 105 -1.63 -29.02 23.37
C GLN A 105 -1.66 -28.58 24.84
N GLU A 106 -1.53 -29.50 25.80
CA GLU A 106 -1.43 -29.18 27.22
C GLU A 106 -0.15 -28.35 27.53
N GLN A 107 0.97 -28.70 26.90
CA GLN A 107 2.29 -28.12 27.21
C GLN A 107 2.57 -26.79 26.49
N TYR A 108 2.18 -26.64 25.21
CA TYR A 108 2.57 -25.50 24.36
C TYR A 108 1.40 -24.57 23.98
N ARG A 109 0.15 -24.98 24.23
CA ARG A 109 -1.07 -24.15 24.15
C ARG A 109 -1.16 -23.36 22.83
N LEU A 110 -1.12 -22.03 22.90
CA LEU A 110 -1.28 -21.10 21.79
C LEU A 110 -0.46 -21.48 20.55
N LEU A 111 0.77 -21.99 20.73
CA LEU A 111 1.64 -22.36 19.61
C LEU A 111 1.09 -23.50 18.77
N VAL A 112 0.35 -24.42 19.40
CA VAL A 112 -0.32 -25.54 18.73
C VAL A 112 -1.60 -25.06 18.05
N ASP A 113 -2.34 -24.16 18.72
CA ASP A 113 -3.61 -23.61 18.23
C ASP A 113 -3.42 -22.65 17.03
N GLU A 114 -2.18 -22.23 16.73
CA GLU A 114 -1.85 -21.35 15.60
C GLU A 114 -1.00 -22.07 14.52
N GLN A 115 -0.74 -23.38 14.66
CA GLN A 115 0.17 -24.15 13.79
C GLN A 115 -0.47 -24.65 12.48
N LEU A 116 -1.23 -23.80 11.76
CA LEU A 116 -1.82 -24.11 10.45
C LEU A 116 -0.95 -23.59 9.32
N ILE A 117 0.24 -24.17 9.24
CA ILE A 117 1.31 -23.73 8.35
C ILE A 117 1.82 -24.92 7.52
N CYS A 118 2.23 -24.65 6.28
CA CYS A 118 2.86 -25.65 5.42
C CYS A 118 4.27 -25.22 4.97
N GLY A 119 5.25 -26.11 5.08
CA GLY A 119 6.60 -25.91 4.57
C GLY A 119 6.92 -26.72 3.31
N THR A 120 7.96 -26.27 2.59
CA THR A 120 8.74 -27.13 1.70
C THR A 120 10.10 -27.37 2.34
N GLN A 121 10.44 -28.64 2.50
CA GLN A 121 11.68 -29.09 3.14
C GLN A 121 12.60 -29.69 2.07
N ILE A 122 13.88 -29.32 2.06
CA ILE A 122 14.84 -29.81 1.07
C ILE A 122 15.96 -30.60 1.74
N HIS A 123 16.22 -31.80 1.24
CA HIS A 123 17.27 -32.70 1.70
C HIS A 123 18.41 -32.74 0.68
N VAL A 124 19.64 -32.57 1.16
CA VAL A 124 20.86 -32.76 0.37
C VAL A 124 21.71 -33.84 1.02
N GLY A 125 22.09 -34.85 0.25
CA GLY A 125 22.96 -35.93 0.74
C GLY A 125 24.35 -35.42 1.10
N VAL A 126 24.85 -35.85 2.27
CA VAL A 126 26.18 -35.52 2.82
C VAL A 126 26.90 -36.78 3.25
N ALA A 127 28.23 -36.72 3.38
CA ALA A 127 29.04 -37.89 3.67
C ALA A 127 28.75 -38.51 5.04
N ASP A 128 28.62 -37.68 6.08
CA ASP A 128 28.38 -38.09 7.46
C ASP A 128 27.74 -36.95 8.29
N ARG A 129 27.41 -37.24 9.55
CA ARG A 129 26.74 -36.30 10.47
C ARG A 129 27.65 -35.17 10.94
N ASP A 130 28.96 -35.39 11.09
CA ASP A 130 29.90 -34.33 11.50
C ASP A 130 30.01 -33.27 10.39
N MET A 131 30.11 -33.75 9.15
CA MET A 131 30.05 -32.90 7.96
C MET A 131 28.73 -32.13 7.90
N ALA A 132 27.59 -32.78 8.16
CA ALA A 132 26.27 -32.12 8.19
C ALA A 132 26.24 -30.95 9.19
N VAL A 133 26.71 -31.14 10.42
CA VAL A 133 26.75 -30.10 11.45
C VAL A 133 27.63 -28.93 11.01
N GLN A 134 28.82 -29.21 10.47
CA GLN A 134 29.75 -28.17 10.03
C GLN A 134 29.25 -27.39 8.81
N ILE A 135 28.52 -28.04 7.91
CA ILE A 135 27.86 -27.38 6.76
C ILE A 135 26.74 -26.48 7.26
N ALA A 136 25.90 -26.95 8.21
CA ALA A 136 24.80 -26.15 8.78
C ALA A 136 25.28 -24.77 9.27
N GLN A 137 26.46 -24.73 9.90
CA GLN A 137 27.08 -23.48 10.37
C GLN A 137 27.43 -22.50 9.24
N ARG A 138 27.80 -23.02 8.06
CA ARG A 138 28.25 -22.21 6.90
C ARG A 138 27.10 -21.74 6.03
N VAL A 139 26.07 -22.56 5.85
CA VAL A 139 24.91 -22.23 5.02
C VAL A 139 23.94 -21.28 5.72
N SER A 140 23.99 -21.19 7.06
CA SER A 140 23.09 -20.35 7.88
C SER A 140 23.00 -18.89 7.41
N ARG A 141 24.12 -18.34 6.89
CA ARG A 141 24.18 -16.97 6.36
C ARG A 141 23.31 -16.71 5.12
N ASP A 142 22.95 -17.76 4.40
CA ASP A 142 22.23 -17.68 3.14
C ASP A 142 20.77 -18.12 3.25
N ILE A 143 20.39 -18.75 4.38
CA ILE A 143 19.02 -19.18 4.68
C ILE A 143 18.00 -18.05 4.55
N PRO A 144 18.24 -16.80 5.02
CA PRO A 144 17.27 -15.71 4.84
C PRO A 144 16.92 -15.43 3.37
N ILE A 145 17.86 -15.64 2.44
CA ILE A 145 17.61 -15.46 1.00
C ILE A 145 16.68 -16.56 0.48
N LEU A 146 16.85 -17.80 0.93
CA LEU A 146 15.99 -18.93 0.56
C LEU A 146 14.58 -18.77 1.13
N LEU A 147 14.45 -18.27 2.36
CA LEU A 147 13.14 -17.92 2.93
C LEU A 147 12.44 -16.86 2.07
N ALA A 148 13.14 -15.77 1.72
CA ALA A 148 12.57 -14.70 0.93
C ALA A 148 12.07 -15.18 -0.45
N LEU A 149 12.78 -16.11 -1.09
CA LEU A 149 12.36 -16.76 -2.33
C LEU A 149 11.09 -17.60 -2.15
N SER A 150 10.99 -18.35 -1.04
CA SER A 150 9.86 -19.25 -0.77
C SER A 150 8.58 -18.56 -0.27
N ALA A 151 8.67 -17.32 0.22
CA ALA A 151 7.61 -16.70 1.00
C ALA A 151 6.26 -16.69 0.26
N SER A 152 5.25 -17.29 0.89
CA SER A 152 3.93 -17.57 0.30
C SER A 152 2.79 -17.49 1.31
N SER A 153 3.02 -16.83 2.45
CA SER A 153 2.04 -16.74 3.54
C SER A 153 1.79 -15.29 3.98
N PRO A 154 1.26 -14.41 3.11
CA PRO A 154 0.94 -13.03 3.50
C PRO A 154 -0.36 -12.90 4.30
N PHE A 155 -1.30 -13.83 4.13
CA PHE A 155 -2.62 -13.80 4.78
C PHE A 155 -2.71 -14.79 5.94
N LEU A 156 -3.37 -14.38 7.02
CA LEU A 156 -3.74 -15.24 8.14
C LEU A 156 -5.07 -14.79 8.71
N ASN A 157 -5.98 -15.73 8.99
CA ASN A 157 -7.31 -15.41 9.52
C ASN A 157 -8.09 -14.39 8.68
N GLY A 158 -7.92 -14.46 7.35
CA GLY A 158 -8.55 -13.57 6.40
C GLY A 158 -8.03 -12.13 6.35
N HIS A 159 -6.86 -11.85 6.92
CA HIS A 159 -6.26 -10.52 6.92
C HIS A 159 -4.85 -10.55 6.33
N ASP A 160 -4.46 -9.51 5.58
CA ASP A 160 -3.05 -9.30 5.23
C ASP A 160 -2.29 -8.98 6.52
N THR A 161 -1.30 -9.82 6.83
CA THR A 161 -0.52 -9.72 8.07
C THR A 161 0.58 -8.65 7.99
N GLY A 162 0.84 -8.13 6.80
CA GLY A 162 2.01 -7.31 6.50
C GLY A 162 3.31 -8.10 6.37
N TYR A 163 3.35 -9.41 6.59
CA TYR A 163 4.53 -10.27 6.37
C TYR A 163 4.46 -10.92 4.99
N ALA A 164 5.60 -11.21 4.35
CA ALA A 164 5.62 -12.11 3.19
C ALA A 164 5.52 -13.58 3.61
N SER A 165 6.09 -13.92 4.77
CA SER A 165 5.96 -15.23 5.41
C SER A 165 5.55 -15.08 6.89
N ILE A 166 4.24 -15.09 7.17
CA ILE A 166 3.75 -15.15 8.55
C ILE A 166 4.04 -16.52 9.17
N ARG A 167 4.13 -17.57 8.34
CA ARG A 167 4.56 -18.92 8.77
C ARG A 167 5.85 -18.86 9.58
N THR A 168 6.83 -18.08 9.13
CA THR A 168 8.11 -17.93 9.85
C THR A 168 7.92 -17.32 11.24
N THR A 169 7.08 -16.28 11.36
CA THR A 169 6.78 -15.64 12.65
C THR A 169 6.09 -16.61 13.61
N ILE A 170 5.19 -17.46 13.09
CA ILE A 170 4.54 -18.51 13.87
C ILE A 170 5.58 -19.53 14.33
N TRP A 171 6.42 -20.01 13.39
CA TRP A 171 7.43 -21.04 13.63
C TRP A 171 8.50 -20.62 14.65
N GLN A 172 8.98 -19.38 14.58
CA GLN A 172 10.05 -18.86 15.45
C GLN A 172 9.67 -18.72 16.93
N ARG A 173 8.38 -18.89 17.29
CA ARG A 173 7.95 -18.89 18.68
C ARG A 173 8.14 -20.25 19.36
N TRP A 174 8.41 -21.31 18.59
CA TRP A 174 8.73 -22.62 19.15
C TRP A 174 10.08 -22.62 19.87
N PRO A 175 10.22 -23.29 21.03
CA PRO A 175 11.43 -23.17 21.87
C PRO A 175 12.74 -23.60 21.22
N SER A 176 12.67 -24.49 20.21
CA SER A 176 13.81 -25.07 19.49
C SER A 176 13.94 -24.57 18.05
N ALA A 177 13.12 -23.57 17.66
CA ALA A 177 13.19 -23.00 16.32
C ALA A 177 14.31 -21.96 16.20
N GLY A 178 14.87 -21.83 14.99
CA GLY A 178 15.96 -20.90 14.69
C GLY A 178 17.33 -21.58 14.54
N ALA A 179 18.39 -20.84 14.82
CA ALA A 179 19.76 -21.35 14.70
C ALA A 179 20.17 -22.19 15.92
N THR A 180 20.97 -23.23 15.69
CA THR A 180 21.56 -24.06 16.76
C THR A 180 22.62 -23.33 17.59
N GLY A 181 23.13 -22.19 17.10
CA GLY A 181 24.42 -21.68 17.55
C GLY A 181 25.58 -22.52 16.99
N TYR A 182 26.81 -22.16 17.35
CA TYR A 182 28.01 -22.83 16.87
C TYR A 182 28.16 -24.22 17.49
N LEU A 183 28.33 -25.23 16.64
CA LEU A 183 28.62 -26.61 17.01
C LEU A 183 29.75 -27.13 16.12
N ALA A 184 30.74 -27.79 16.71
CA ALA A 184 31.91 -28.30 16.00
C ALA A 184 31.74 -29.74 15.49
N SER A 185 30.81 -30.51 16.07
CA SER A 185 30.64 -31.93 15.76
C SER A 185 29.20 -32.42 15.97
N ALA A 186 28.89 -33.61 15.42
CA ALA A 186 27.67 -34.35 15.67
C ALA A 186 27.51 -34.73 17.15
N ALA A 187 28.62 -34.99 17.86
CA ALA A 187 28.59 -35.27 19.29
C ALA A 187 28.09 -34.04 20.10
N GLU A 188 28.57 -32.84 19.79
CA GLU A 188 28.08 -31.61 20.42
C GLU A 188 26.61 -31.33 20.05
N TYR A 189 26.20 -31.64 18.82
CA TYR A 189 24.80 -31.55 18.42
C TYR A 189 23.89 -32.51 19.21
N ASP A 190 24.34 -33.75 19.41
CA ASP A 190 23.61 -34.75 20.19
C ASP A 190 23.56 -34.38 21.68
N GLU A 191 24.64 -33.82 22.24
CA GLU A 191 24.67 -33.29 23.61
C GLU A 191 23.67 -32.14 23.78
N MET A 192 23.69 -31.15 22.87
CA MET A 192 22.72 -30.04 22.87
C MET A 192 21.27 -30.54 22.78
N LEU A 193 20.98 -31.52 21.91
CA LEU A 193 19.65 -32.10 21.82
C LEU A 193 19.24 -32.84 23.08
N ASN A 194 20.16 -33.61 23.68
CA ASN A 194 19.91 -34.30 24.94
C ASN A 194 19.64 -33.33 26.09
N ASP A 195 20.36 -32.20 26.15
CA ASP A 195 20.12 -31.14 27.14
C ASP A 195 18.74 -30.51 26.94
N LEU A 196 18.34 -30.22 25.70
CA LEU A 196 17.00 -29.70 25.38
C LEU A 196 15.89 -30.68 25.81
N ILE A 197 16.08 -31.98 25.58
CA ILE A 197 15.12 -33.03 26.00
C ILE A 197 15.12 -33.15 27.53
N ALA A 198 16.28 -33.22 28.16
CA ALA A 198 16.43 -33.39 29.61
C ALA A 198 15.86 -32.19 30.40
N SER A 199 15.91 -30.99 29.82
CA SER A 199 15.29 -29.79 30.39
C SER A 199 13.74 -29.86 30.43
N GLY A 200 13.13 -30.77 29.67
CA GLY A 200 11.68 -30.87 29.50
C GLY A 200 11.07 -29.81 28.57
N VAL A 201 11.89 -28.94 27.96
CA VAL A 201 11.44 -27.92 27.01
C VAL A 201 10.95 -28.54 25.72
N ILE A 202 11.62 -29.59 25.23
CA ILE A 202 11.16 -30.42 24.12
C ILE A 202 10.93 -31.86 24.56
N ALA A 203 9.93 -32.53 24.00
CA ALA A 203 9.56 -33.88 24.41
C ALA A 203 10.45 -34.99 23.80
N ASP A 204 10.94 -34.77 22.58
CA ASP A 204 11.77 -35.72 21.83
C ASP A 204 12.57 -35.00 20.74
N ALA A 205 13.51 -35.72 20.11
CA ALA A 205 14.38 -35.17 19.06
C ALA A 205 13.62 -34.72 17.79
N LYS A 206 12.38 -35.17 17.56
CA LYS A 206 11.58 -34.71 16.41
C LYS A 206 11.11 -33.27 16.58
N MET A 207 11.16 -32.73 17.80
CA MET A 207 10.91 -31.32 18.08
C MET A 207 12.15 -30.44 17.87
N ALA A 208 13.21 -30.93 17.22
CA ALA A 208 14.35 -30.10 16.80
C ALA A 208 13.97 -29.24 15.58
N TYR A 209 13.35 -28.08 15.81
CA TYR A 209 12.77 -27.21 14.78
C TYR A 209 13.74 -26.19 14.17
N PHE A 210 15.05 -26.50 14.21
CA PHE A 210 16.10 -25.64 13.68
C PHE A 210 15.91 -25.35 12.19
N ASP A 211 16.37 -24.16 11.75
CA ASP A 211 16.20 -23.67 10.37
C ASP A 211 16.82 -24.63 9.34
N VAL A 212 17.99 -25.18 9.69
CA VAL A 212 18.72 -26.25 9.00
C VAL A 212 19.23 -27.25 10.04
N ARG A 213 19.13 -28.54 9.76
CA ARG A 213 19.58 -29.59 10.68
C ARG A 213 20.11 -30.84 9.97
N PRO A 214 21.00 -31.63 10.59
CA PRO A 214 21.22 -33.02 10.19
C PRO A 214 19.93 -33.83 10.33
N SER A 215 19.59 -34.64 9.33
CA SER A 215 18.45 -35.56 9.44
C SER A 215 18.72 -36.62 10.51
N ALA A 216 17.66 -37.01 11.22
CA ALA A 216 17.72 -38.05 12.25
C ALA A 216 17.69 -39.48 11.68
N HIS A 217 17.32 -39.63 10.41
CA HIS A 217 17.03 -40.92 9.79
C HIS A 217 17.81 -41.15 8.49
N GLU A 218 18.23 -40.08 7.82
CA GLU A 218 18.93 -40.12 6.54
C GLU A 218 20.27 -39.39 6.62
N PRO A 219 21.30 -39.79 5.85
CA PRO A 219 22.58 -39.10 5.77
C PRO A 219 22.46 -37.82 4.93
N THR A 220 21.59 -36.90 5.37
CA THR A 220 21.26 -35.66 4.65
C THR A 220 21.31 -34.46 5.58
N LEU A 221 21.60 -33.30 5.01
CA LEU A 221 21.29 -32.01 5.61
C LEU A 221 19.92 -31.54 5.13
N GLU A 222 19.09 -31.08 6.05
CA GLU A 222 17.69 -30.74 5.84
C GLU A 222 17.46 -29.24 6.05
N LEU A 223 16.91 -28.56 5.04
CA LEU A 223 16.42 -27.18 5.09
C LEU A 223 14.93 -27.18 5.42
N ARG A 224 14.52 -26.50 6.50
CA ARG A 224 13.11 -26.49 6.97
C ARG A 224 12.45 -25.10 7.01
N VAL A 225 13.21 -24.08 6.63
CA VAL A 225 12.79 -22.68 6.79
C VAL A 225 11.71 -22.26 5.80
N CYS A 226 11.69 -22.86 4.61
CA CYS A 226 10.91 -22.37 3.49
C CYS A 226 9.41 -22.61 3.69
N ASP A 227 8.60 -21.64 3.27
CA ASP A 227 7.17 -21.86 3.08
C ASP A 227 6.96 -22.85 1.92
N ALA A 228 5.78 -23.48 1.87
CA ALA A 228 5.37 -24.22 0.68
C ALA A 228 5.27 -23.29 -0.55
N CYS A 229 5.68 -23.76 -1.73
CA CYS A 229 5.72 -22.95 -2.95
C CYS A 229 4.62 -23.35 -3.94
N PRO A 230 3.67 -22.48 -4.35
CA PRO A 230 2.66 -22.85 -5.34
C PRO A 230 3.26 -23.26 -6.68
N ILE A 231 4.30 -22.56 -7.12
CA ILE A 231 5.03 -22.86 -8.35
C ILE A 231 6.17 -23.85 -8.02
N VAL A 232 6.18 -25.01 -8.70
CA VAL A 232 7.20 -26.06 -8.50
C VAL A 232 8.61 -25.54 -8.81
N ASP A 233 8.75 -24.70 -9.84
CA ASP A 233 10.03 -24.11 -10.24
C ASP A 233 10.65 -23.22 -9.16
N ASP A 234 9.85 -22.59 -8.28
CA ASP A 234 10.37 -21.84 -7.13
C ASP A 234 11.00 -22.79 -6.10
N ALA A 235 10.40 -23.95 -5.83
CA ALA A 235 10.97 -24.99 -4.97
C ALA A 235 12.26 -25.60 -5.57
N VAL A 236 12.28 -25.82 -6.90
CA VAL A 236 13.46 -26.32 -7.62
C VAL A 236 14.62 -25.31 -7.58
N LEU A 237 14.33 -24.01 -7.71
CA LEU A 237 15.33 -22.95 -7.55
C LEU A 237 15.96 -22.98 -6.15
N ILE A 238 15.12 -23.07 -5.11
CA ILE A 238 15.58 -23.17 -3.71
C ILE A 238 16.46 -24.41 -3.53
N ALA A 239 16.05 -25.56 -4.08
CA ALA A 239 16.81 -26.79 -3.99
C ALA A 239 18.19 -26.68 -4.67
N GLY A 240 18.27 -26.06 -5.85
CA GLY A 240 19.53 -25.84 -6.56
C GLY A 240 20.47 -24.91 -5.80
N LEU A 241 19.96 -23.81 -5.25
CA LEU A 241 20.75 -22.87 -4.44
C LEU A 241 21.23 -23.53 -3.15
N PHE A 242 20.35 -24.26 -2.45
CA PHE A 242 20.72 -24.96 -1.22
C PHE A 242 21.76 -26.04 -1.48
N ARG A 243 21.58 -26.86 -2.52
CA ARG A 243 22.56 -27.88 -2.93
C ARG A 243 23.93 -27.30 -3.23
N ALA A 244 23.99 -26.21 -4.00
CA ALA A 244 25.24 -25.54 -4.30
C ALA A 244 25.89 -24.90 -3.05
N SER A 245 25.09 -24.37 -2.11
CA SER A 245 25.57 -23.88 -0.81
C SER A 245 26.18 -25.00 0.04
N VAL A 246 25.53 -26.17 0.09
CA VAL A 246 26.07 -27.36 0.78
C VAL A 246 27.38 -27.78 0.15
N ARG A 247 27.46 -27.85 -1.19
CA ARG A 247 28.71 -28.19 -1.89
C ARG A 247 29.83 -27.18 -1.63
N ALA A 248 29.51 -25.89 -1.62
CA ALA A 248 30.49 -24.84 -1.34
C ALA A 248 31.02 -24.95 0.10
N ALA A 249 30.14 -25.27 1.05
CA ALA A 249 30.51 -25.49 2.45
C ALA A 249 31.36 -26.75 2.65
N GLU A 250 31.07 -27.86 1.95
CA GLU A 250 31.93 -29.05 1.95
C GLU A 250 33.36 -28.71 1.51
N LEU A 251 33.52 -27.99 0.40
CA LEU A 251 34.82 -27.57 -0.10
C LEU A 251 35.54 -26.62 0.87
N GLU A 252 34.80 -25.71 1.52
CA GLU A 252 35.36 -24.86 2.59
C GLU A 252 35.89 -25.68 3.77
N ILE A 253 35.20 -26.76 4.15
CA ILE A 253 35.62 -27.65 5.24
C ILE A 253 36.85 -28.46 4.84
N GLU A 254 36.88 -29.02 3.62
CA GLU A 254 38.01 -29.77 3.07
C GLU A 254 39.27 -28.90 2.97
N ASP A 255 39.11 -27.61 2.62
CA ASP A 255 40.19 -26.62 2.57
C ASP A 255 40.63 -26.11 3.96
N GLY A 256 39.97 -26.54 5.04
CA GLY A 256 40.25 -26.08 6.40
C GLY A 256 39.86 -24.61 6.66
N ARG A 257 38.95 -24.04 5.87
CA ARG A 257 38.49 -22.65 6.04
C ARG A 257 37.50 -22.56 7.20
N PRO A 258 37.70 -21.65 8.18
CA PRO A 258 36.77 -21.50 9.30
C PRO A 258 35.42 -20.94 8.83
N PRO A 259 34.31 -21.25 9.52
CA PRO A 259 33.01 -20.68 9.18
C PRO A 259 32.97 -19.18 9.47
N LEU A 260 32.35 -18.42 8.56
CA LEU A 260 31.98 -17.02 8.81
C LEU A 260 30.75 -17.01 9.74
N GLY A 261 30.98 -17.06 11.05
CA GLY A 261 29.91 -17.16 12.05
C GLY A 261 29.03 -15.91 12.09
N ILE A 262 27.72 -16.07 11.87
CA ILE A 262 26.73 -15.03 12.15
C ILE A 262 26.34 -15.11 13.62
N ARG A 263 26.41 -13.97 14.32
CA ARG A 263 25.91 -13.87 15.70
C ARG A 263 24.41 -14.12 15.73
N ALA A 264 23.92 -14.93 16.66
CA ALA A 264 22.50 -15.33 16.73
C ALA A 264 21.49 -14.15 16.65
N PRO A 265 21.72 -12.99 17.31
CA PRO A 265 20.81 -11.84 17.14
C PRO A 265 20.72 -11.31 15.71
N LEU A 266 21.83 -11.32 14.96
CA LEU A 266 21.86 -10.90 13.55
C LEU A 266 21.17 -11.92 12.66
N HIS A 267 21.35 -13.22 12.90
CA HIS A 267 20.63 -14.26 12.16
C HIS A 267 19.12 -14.12 12.35
N ARG A 268 18.68 -13.96 13.61
CA ARG A 268 17.26 -13.73 13.93
C ARG A 268 16.71 -12.49 13.24
N ALA A 269 17.46 -11.39 13.24
CA ALA A 269 17.07 -10.16 12.55
C ALA A 269 16.99 -10.36 11.02
N ALA A 270 17.95 -11.06 10.41
CA ALA A 270 17.95 -11.38 8.99
C ALA A 270 16.73 -12.23 8.59
N MET A 271 16.42 -13.24 9.40
CA MET A 271 15.26 -14.10 9.23
C MET A 271 13.94 -13.32 9.36
N TRP A 272 13.81 -12.45 10.36
CA TRP A 272 12.64 -11.58 10.51
C TRP A 272 12.50 -10.62 9.33
N GLN A 273 13.59 -10.03 8.87
CA GLN A 273 13.60 -9.11 7.73
C GLN A 273 13.19 -9.81 6.43
N ALA A 274 13.68 -11.04 6.19
CA ALA A 274 13.25 -11.88 5.08
C ALA A 274 11.77 -12.25 5.16
N ALA A 275 11.28 -12.63 6.36
CA ALA A 275 9.87 -12.93 6.58
C ALA A 275 8.96 -11.72 6.37
N ARG A 276 9.41 -10.52 6.77
CA ARG A 276 8.62 -9.28 6.66
C ARG A 276 8.57 -8.74 5.23
N GLY A 277 9.71 -8.73 4.53
CA GLY A 277 9.88 -8.04 3.25
C GLY A 277 9.83 -8.93 2.02
N GLY A 278 10.10 -10.24 2.15
CA GLY A 278 10.21 -11.14 1.00
C GLY A 278 11.17 -10.62 -0.07
N LEU A 279 10.79 -10.74 -1.34
CA LEU A 279 11.55 -10.22 -2.48
C LEU A 279 11.33 -8.72 -2.75
N SER A 280 10.25 -8.14 -2.22
CA SER A 280 9.93 -6.72 -2.36
C SER A 280 10.72 -5.82 -1.39
N GLY A 281 11.37 -6.40 -0.38
CA GLY A 281 12.13 -5.68 0.64
C GLY A 281 13.66 -5.68 0.45
N HIS A 282 14.34 -5.35 1.55
CA HIS A 282 15.79 -5.51 1.68
C HIS A 282 16.11 -6.81 2.41
N LEU A 283 17.26 -7.42 2.10
CA LEU A 283 17.86 -8.52 2.85
C LEU A 283 19.22 -8.09 3.37
N LEU A 284 19.74 -8.79 4.37
CA LEU A 284 21.12 -8.61 4.81
C LEU A 284 22.07 -9.34 3.84
N ASP A 285 23.15 -8.67 3.43
CA ASP A 285 24.19 -9.33 2.64
C ASP A 285 24.97 -10.37 3.48
N SER A 286 25.62 -11.33 2.81
CA SER A 286 26.31 -12.45 3.47
C SER A 286 27.72 -12.09 3.99
N THR A 287 27.97 -10.83 4.36
CA THR A 287 29.28 -10.37 4.88
C THR A 287 29.39 -10.53 6.40
N GLU A 288 30.59 -10.39 6.96
CA GLU A 288 30.81 -10.41 8.42
C GLU A 288 30.08 -9.25 9.14
N HIS A 289 29.93 -8.12 8.45
CA HIS A 289 29.23 -6.94 8.93
C HIS A 289 28.04 -6.64 8.01
N PRO A 290 26.95 -7.44 8.12
CA PRO A 290 25.88 -7.44 7.16
C PRO A 290 25.25 -6.06 6.99
N ARG A 291 25.02 -5.66 5.74
CA ARG A 291 24.29 -4.44 5.40
C ARG A 291 23.00 -4.76 4.66
N PRO A 292 21.95 -3.93 4.81
CA PRO A 292 20.73 -4.09 4.02
C PRO A 292 21.03 -3.81 2.55
N VAL A 293 20.63 -4.73 1.68
CA VAL A 293 20.68 -4.62 0.22
C VAL A 293 19.32 -5.04 -0.36
N PRO A 294 18.89 -4.54 -1.53
CA PRO A 294 17.68 -5.02 -2.18
C PRO A 294 17.70 -6.55 -2.35
N ALA A 295 16.58 -7.23 -2.09
CA ALA A 295 16.53 -8.70 -2.13
C ALA A 295 17.04 -9.29 -3.46
N ALA A 296 16.69 -8.67 -4.58
CA ALA A 296 17.18 -9.06 -5.91
C ALA A 296 18.72 -8.98 -6.04
N GLN A 297 19.36 -8.04 -5.35
CA GLN A 297 20.82 -7.95 -5.31
C GLN A 297 21.41 -9.08 -4.46
N ALA A 298 20.80 -9.41 -3.32
CA ALA A 298 21.24 -10.53 -2.48
C ALA A 298 21.15 -11.88 -3.24
N VAL A 299 20.03 -12.15 -3.91
CA VAL A 299 19.84 -13.38 -4.73
C VAL A 299 20.89 -13.47 -5.85
N ARG A 300 21.08 -12.39 -6.63
CA ARG A 300 22.12 -12.35 -7.69
C ARG A 300 23.53 -12.48 -7.12
N GLY A 301 23.79 -11.93 -5.93
CA GLY A 301 25.04 -12.07 -5.21
C GLY A 301 25.32 -13.52 -4.83
N LEU A 302 24.33 -14.21 -4.28
CA LEU A 302 24.40 -15.63 -3.92
C LEU A 302 24.72 -16.49 -5.15
N ILE A 303 23.97 -16.34 -6.25
CA ILE A 303 24.20 -17.07 -7.51
C ILE A 303 25.62 -16.82 -8.05
N ARG A 304 26.08 -15.57 -8.03
CA ARG A 304 27.43 -15.23 -8.50
C ARG A 304 28.51 -15.94 -7.67
N ARG A 305 28.33 -16.01 -6.35
CA ARG A 305 29.27 -16.67 -5.44
C ARG A 305 29.26 -18.20 -5.60
N LEU A 306 28.09 -18.79 -5.78
CA LEU A 306 27.89 -20.24 -5.93
C LEU A 306 28.09 -20.76 -7.37
N ARG A 307 28.41 -19.88 -8.31
CA ARG A 307 28.57 -20.22 -9.73
C ARG A 307 29.48 -21.45 -9.97
N PRO A 308 30.67 -21.57 -9.34
CA PRO A 308 31.53 -22.73 -9.58
C PRO A 308 30.85 -24.06 -9.21
N GLN A 309 30.14 -24.11 -8.08
CA GLN A 309 29.43 -25.30 -7.62
C GLN A 309 28.20 -25.59 -8.47
N LEU A 310 27.49 -24.55 -8.91
CA LEU A 310 26.37 -24.69 -9.84
C LEU A 310 26.82 -25.22 -11.20
N GLU A 311 27.98 -24.80 -11.71
CA GLU A 311 28.57 -25.32 -12.96
C GLU A 311 29.06 -26.76 -12.77
N GLU A 312 29.69 -27.09 -11.63
CA GLU A 312 30.10 -28.47 -11.26
C GLU A 312 28.90 -29.44 -11.26
N LEU A 313 27.76 -29.00 -10.71
CA LEU A 313 26.55 -29.79 -10.58
C LEU A 313 25.67 -29.81 -11.84
N GLY A 314 25.99 -28.98 -12.85
CA GLY A 314 25.18 -28.82 -14.06
C GLY A 314 23.90 -27.98 -13.88
N ASP A 315 23.79 -27.22 -12.79
CA ASP A 315 22.59 -26.49 -12.39
C ASP A 315 22.59 -25.01 -12.80
N PHE A 316 23.75 -24.46 -13.22
CA PHE A 316 23.92 -23.02 -13.34
C PHE A 316 22.93 -22.33 -14.28
N ASP A 317 22.76 -22.85 -15.49
CA ASP A 317 21.86 -22.22 -16.47
C ASP A 317 20.41 -22.25 -15.99
N GLU A 318 20.00 -23.36 -15.36
CA GLU A 318 18.64 -23.53 -14.86
C GLU A 318 18.36 -22.65 -13.64
N VAL A 319 19.24 -22.67 -12.62
CA VAL A 319 19.13 -21.80 -11.45
C VAL A 319 19.16 -20.32 -11.86
N ARG A 320 19.99 -19.93 -12.82
CA ARG A 320 20.02 -18.56 -13.33
C ARG A 320 18.70 -18.18 -13.99
N ARG A 321 18.15 -19.05 -14.85
CA ARG A 321 16.88 -18.83 -15.54
C ARG A 321 15.74 -18.71 -14.53
N LEU A 322 15.62 -19.68 -13.62
CA LEU A 322 14.60 -19.69 -12.58
C LEU A 322 14.67 -18.45 -11.68
N ALA A 323 15.86 -18.07 -11.21
CA ALA A 323 16.02 -16.88 -10.40
C ALA A 323 15.65 -15.59 -11.16
N GLN A 324 15.96 -15.52 -12.45
CA GLN A 324 15.52 -14.39 -13.29
C GLN A 324 14.00 -14.33 -13.38
N THR A 325 13.34 -15.48 -13.59
CA THR A 325 11.88 -15.58 -13.61
C THR A 325 11.27 -15.21 -12.27
N THR A 326 11.67 -15.81 -11.15
CA THR A 326 11.10 -15.50 -9.83
C THR A 326 11.31 -14.03 -9.43
N LEU A 327 12.51 -13.47 -9.66
CA LEU A 327 12.76 -12.04 -9.41
C LEU A 327 11.94 -11.13 -10.34
N ALA A 328 11.61 -11.62 -11.55
CA ALA A 328 10.73 -10.97 -12.51
C ALA A 328 9.28 -11.48 -12.44
N CYS A 329 8.86 -12.17 -11.39
CA CYS A 329 7.46 -12.53 -11.16
C CYS A 329 7.00 -12.13 -9.76
N GLY A 330 7.95 -11.84 -8.86
CA GLY A 330 7.69 -11.81 -7.43
C GLY A 330 7.56 -13.23 -6.89
N ASN A 331 7.71 -13.39 -5.57
CA ASN A 331 7.40 -14.65 -4.92
C ASN A 331 5.86 -14.82 -4.81
N SER A 332 5.40 -15.94 -4.25
CA SER A 332 3.96 -16.17 -4.13
C SER A 332 3.26 -15.10 -3.27
N ALA A 333 3.90 -14.60 -2.21
CA ALA A 333 3.31 -13.55 -1.39
C ALA A 333 3.03 -12.25 -2.19
N ASP A 334 3.94 -11.87 -3.09
CA ASP A 334 3.75 -10.72 -3.99
C ASP A 334 2.56 -10.94 -4.93
N ARG A 335 2.43 -12.14 -5.49
CA ARG A 335 1.33 -12.49 -6.43
C ARG A 335 -0.03 -12.60 -5.73
N GLN A 336 -0.07 -13.17 -4.52
CA GLN A 336 -1.27 -13.23 -3.70
C GLN A 336 -1.80 -11.84 -3.35
N ARG A 337 -0.93 -10.91 -2.93
CA ARG A 337 -1.33 -9.52 -2.69
C ARG A 337 -1.80 -8.81 -3.95
N ALA A 338 -1.16 -9.09 -5.09
CA ALA A 338 -1.60 -8.55 -6.37
C ALA A 338 -3.01 -9.01 -6.75
N ALA A 339 -3.35 -10.29 -6.50
CA ALA A 339 -4.71 -10.80 -6.71
C ALA A 339 -5.72 -10.19 -5.73
N PHE A 340 -5.37 -10.09 -4.44
CA PHE A 340 -6.25 -9.48 -3.45
C PHE A 340 -6.56 -8.02 -3.76
N ALA A 341 -5.56 -7.24 -4.19
CA ALA A 341 -5.70 -5.83 -4.47
C ALA A 341 -6.68 -5.50 -5.63
N GLU A 342 -7.05 -6.47 -6.47
CA GLU A 342 -8.01 -6.24 -7.56
C GLU A 342 -9.43 -5.97 -7.05
N ARG A 343 -9.90 -6.80 -6.11
CA ARG A 343 -11.31 -6.77 -5.65
C ARG A 343 -11.46 -6.76 -4.12
N GLY A 344 -10.35 -6.79 -3.38
CA GLY A 344 -10.36 -7.01 -1.93
C GLY A 344 -10.89 -8.39 -1.53
N SER A 345 -10.76 -9.37 -2.42
CA SER A 345 -11.38 -10.69 -2.27
C SER A 345 -10.32 -11.77 -2.02
N LEU A 346 -10.46 -12.48 -0.89
CA LEU A 346 -9.63 -13.66 -0.61
C LEU A 346 -9.96 -14.84 -1.52
N THR A 347 -11.16 -14.87 -2.10
CA THR A 347 -11.52 -15.89 -3.09
C THR A 347 -10.56 -15.83 -4.28
N ASP A 348 -10.19 -14.64 -4.74
CA ASP A 348 -9.26 -14.44 -5.85
C ASP A 348 -7.86 -14.96 -5.49
N VAL A 349 -7.46 -14.78 -4.22
CA VAL A 349 -6.20 -15.31 -3.70
C VAL A 349 -6.23 -16.83 -3.64
N VAL A 350 -7.33 -17.43 -3.16
CA VAL A 350 -7.52 -18.88 -3.11
C VAL A 350 -7.51 -19.47 -4.53
N GLU A 351 -8.25 -18.90 -5.46
CA GLU A 351 -8.27 -19.30 -6.86
C GLU A 351 -6.88 -19.24 -7.48
N LEU A 352 -6.13 -18.15 -7.26
CA LEU A 352 -4.75 -18.01 -7.73
C LEU A 352 -3.86 -19.13 -7.21
N VAL A 353 -3.80 -19.36 -5.89
CA VAL A 353 -2.84 -20.32 -5.32
C VAL A 353 -3.19 -21.77 -5.67
N VAL A 354 -4.49 -22.08 -5.82
CA VAL A 354 -4.94 -23.38 -6.34
C VAL A 354 -4.53 -23.51 -7.81
N ALA A 355 -4.79 -22.50 -8.64
CA ALA A 355 -4.44 -22.52 -10.06
C ALA A 355 -2.92 -22.64 -10.28
N GLU A 356 -2.10 -21.93 -9.50
CA GLU A 356 -0.64 -22.04 -9.55
C GLU A 356 -0.16 -23.42 -9.11
N THR A 357 -0.75 -23.98 -8.05
CA THR A 357 -0.39 -25.32 -7.53
C THR A 357 -0.75 -26.43 -8.53
N HIS A 358 -1.85 -26.26 -9.28
CA HIS A 358 -2.33 -27.21 -10.30
C HIS A 358 -1.73 -26.96 -11.69
N GLY A 359 -1.10 -25.81 -11.87
CA GLY A 359 -0.58 -25.34 -13.13
C GLY A 359 0.72 -26.04 -13.57
N PRO A 360 1.32 -25.57 -14.67
CA PRO A 360 2.61 -26.09 -15.12
C PRO A 360 3.74 -25.71 -14.15
N ALA A 361 4.88 -26.39 -14.24
CA ALA A 361 6.00 -26.22 -13.32
C ALA A 361 6.49 -24.79 -13.16
N GLY A 362 6.51 -24.01 -14.25
CA GLY A 362 6.94 -22.61 -14.29
C GLY A 362 5.89 -21.61 -13.82
N GLY A 363 4.72 -22.08 -13.38
CA GLY A 363 3.56 -21.24 -13.09
C GLY A 363 2.81 -20.82 -14.34
N LEU A 364 1.75 -20.05 -14.16
CA LEU A 364 0.96 -19.52 -15.27
C LEU A 364 1.82 -18.53 -16.08
N GLU A 365 1.80 -18.65 -17.40
CA GLU A 365 2.60 -17.82 -18.31
C GLU A 365 2.41 -16.32 -17.98
N PRO A 366 3.48 -15.58 -17.66
CA PRO A 366 3.39 -14.16 -17.40
C PRO A 366 2.90 -13.42 -18.65
N ALA A 367 2.00 -12.45 -18.48
CA ALA A 367 1.74 -11.47 -19.54
C ALA A 367 3.06 -10.77 -19.90
N ALA A 368 3.30 -10.56 -21.20
CA ALA A 368 4.57 -10.03 -21.72
C ALA A 368 5.04 -8.75 -20.99
N SER A 369 6.37 -8.57 -20.90
CA SER A 369 7.05 -7.45 -20.21
C SER A 369 6.31 -6.12 -20.35
N ALA A 370 6.09 -5.46 -19.22
CA ALA A 370 5.23 -4.28 -19.12
C ALA A 370 5.64 -3.19 -20.12
N LEU A 371 6.80 -2.55 -19.95
CA LEU A 371 7.17 -1.38 -20.74
C LEU A 371 8.68 -1.39 -21.06
N ARG A 372 9.06 -1.28 -22.34
CA ARG A 372 10.47 -1.32 -22.76
C ARG A 372 11.25 -0.15 -22.17
N GLY A 373 12.36 -0.43 -21.48
CA GLY A 373 13.24 0.59 -20.90
C GLY A 373 12.72 1.22 -19.59
N TYR A 374 11.52 0.84 -19.15
CA TYR A 374 10.93 1.30 -17.90
C TYR A 374 11.67 0.70 -16.71
N ARG A 375 12.23 1.55 -15.86
CA ARG A 375 12.90 1.13 -14.61
C ARG A 375 11.92 1.27 -13.46
N MET A 376 11.18 0.21 -13.17
CA MET A 376 10.28 0.13 -12.02
C MET A 376 10.95 0.58 -10.71
N ARG A 377 10.17 1.18 -9.81
CA ARG A 377 10.55 1.46 -8.40
C ARG A 377 9.71 0.62 -7.44
N ALA A 378 10.16 0.49 -6.19
CA ALA A 378 9.31 -0.06 -5.13
C ALA A 378 8.05 0.80 -4.98
N GLY A 379 6.89 0.17 -4.82
CA GLY A 379 5.61 0.88 -4.78
C GLY A 379 5.03 1.28 -6.13
N ASP A 380 5.51 0.75 -7.25
CA ASP A 380 4.92 1.06 -8.55
C ASP A 380 3.47 0.53 -8.66
N GLU A 381 2.57 1.42 -9.07
CA GLU A 381 1.13 1.14 -9.15
C GLU A 381 0.72 0.55 -10.51
N ALA A 382 1.54 0.68 -11.56
CA ALA A 382 1.23 0.12 -12.87
C ALA A 382 1.93 -1.22 -13.13
N VAL A 383 3.14 -1.38 -12.61
CA VAL A 383 4.00 -2.55 -12.82
C VAL A 383 4.25 -3.23 -11.48
N GLY A 384 4.15 -4.54 -11.40
CA GLY A 384 4.50 -5.31 -10.19
C GLY A 384 6.01 -5.58 -10.09
N PRO A 385 6.55 -6.07 -8.94
CA PRO A 385 7.98 -6.33 -8.73
C PRO A 385 8.64 -7.18 -9.82
N SER A 386 7.78 -7.92 -10.51
CA SER A 386 8.00 -8.74 -11.68
C SER A 386 8.41 -8.00 -12.98
N ALA A 387 8.27 -6.69 -13.04
CA ALA A 387 8.19 -5.97 -14.31
C ALA A 387 7.01 -6.42 -15.20
N ALA A 388 6.03 -7.15 -14.64
CA ALA A 388 4.76 -7.47 -15.30
C ALA A 388 3.71 -6.39 -14.96
N PRO A 389 2.83 -6.03 -15.90
CA PRO A 389 1.77 -5.07 -15.61
C PRO A 389 0.83 -5.62 -14.54
N ARG A 390 0.45 -4.76 -13.59
CA ARG A 390 -0.63 -5.09 -12.66
C ARG A 390 -1.93 -5.34 -13.45
N PRO A 391 -2.86 -6.15 -12.92
CA PRO A 391 -4.08 -6.57 -13.62
C PRO A 391 -4.85 -5.44 -14.31
N HIS A 392 -5.20 -4.37 -13.57
CA HIS A 392 -5.89 -3.19 -14.11
C HIS A 392 -5.09 -2.40 -15.15
N TYR A 393 -3.77 -2.61 -15.20
CA TYR A 393 -2.86 -1.96 -16.13
C TYR A 393 -2.51 -2.83 -17.34
N ARG A 394 -2.94 -4.09 -17.42
CA ARG A 394 -2.57 -4.99 -18.54
C ARG A 394 -2.89 -4.39 -19.90
N GLU A 395 -4.14 -3.97 -20.11
CA GLU A 395 -4.57 -3.40 -21.39
C GLU A 395 -3.98 -2.01 -21.65
N ILE A 396 -3.83 -1.19 -20.61
CA ILE A 396 -3.20 0.13 -20.70
C ILE A 396 -1.73 -0.01 -21.12
N VAL A 397 -1.01 -0.91 -20.48
CA VAL A 397 0.40 -1.18 -20.74
C VAL A 397 0.58 -1.81 -22.12
N ASP A 398 -0.27 -2.76 -22.51
CA ASP A 398 -0.26 -3.35 -23.85
C ASP A 398 -0.49 -2.28 -24.93
N PHE A 399 -1.41 -1.35 -24.71
CA PHE A 399 -1.63 -0.21 -25.58
C PHE A 399 -0.35 0.62 -25.77
N PHE A 400 0.28 1.08 -24.68
CA PHE A 400 1.52 1.87 -24.76
C PHE A 400 2.70 1.07 -25.35
N ARG A 401 2.73 -0.25 -25.17
CA ARG A 401 3.75 -1.13 -25.78
C ARG A 401 3.62 -1.22 -27.30
N THR A 402 2.41 -1.09 -27.84
CA THR A 402 2.16 -1.16 -29.30
C THR A 402 2.42 0.17 -30.03
N LEU A 403 2.48 1.29 -29.32
CA LEU A 403 2.72 2.60 -29.92
C LEU A 403 4.17 2.77 -30.37
N THR A 404 4.34 3.36 -31.55
CA THR A 404 5.66 3.82 -32.01
C THR A 404 6.03 5.13 -31.32
N PRO A 405 7.33 5.46 -31.19
CA PRO A 405 7.76 6.77 -30.68
C PRO A 405 7.11 7.95 -31.42
N ASP A 406 6.95 7.86 -32.74
CA ASP A 406 6.30 8.91 -33.54
C ASP A 406 4.80 9.05 -33.22
N ALA A 407 4.09 7.94 -33.00
CA ALA A 407 2.68 7.98 -32.62
C ALA A 407 2.48 8.61 -31.24
N LEU A 408 3.39 8.31 -30.30
CA LEU A 408 3.35 8.88 -28.96
C LEU A 408 3.71 10.37 -28.98
N ALA A 409 4.72 10.78 -29.76
CA ALA A 409 5.06 12.19 -29.96
C ALA A 409 3.91 12.99 -30.60
N ALA A 410 3.20 12.42 -31.58
CA ALA A 410 2.03 13.05 -32.18
C ALA A 410 0.91 13.29 -31.16
N ARG A 411 0.68 12.33 -30.25
CA ARG A 411 -0.29 12.47 -29.16
C ARG A 411 0.14 13.50 -28.13
N SER A 412 1.42 13.56 -27.77
CA SER A 412 1.95 14.64 -26.93
C SER A 412 1.73 16.01 -27.56
N GLY A 413 1.94 16.15 -28.88
CA GLY A 413 1.61 17.39 -29.59
C GLY A 413 0.12 17.73 -29.57
N GLY A 414 -0.75 16.72 -29.68
CA GLY A 414 -2.20 16.88 -29.53
C GLY A 414 -2.62 17.33 -28.14
N ARG A 415 -2.01 16.78 -27.08
CA ARG A 415 -2.15 17.22 -25.70
C ARG A 415 -1.76 18.70 -25.56
N ASP A 416 -0.57 19.08 -26.02
CA ASP A 416 -0.07 20.44 -25.86
C ASP A 416 -0.99 21.46 -26.55
N ALA A 417 -1.50 21.12 -27.73
CA ALA A 417 -2.49 21.93 -28.45
C ALA A 417 -3.82 22.03 -27.69
N TRP A 418 -4.31 20.92 -27.13
CA TRP A 418 -5.55 20.91 -26.34
C TRP A 418 -5.42 21.75 -25.07
N THR A 419 -4.30 21.60 -24.33
CA THR A 419 -4.01 22.38 -23.12
C THR A 419 -3.99 23.88 -23.41
N ALA A 420 -3.38 24.28 -24.53
CA ALA A 420 -3.36 25.68 -24.97
C ALA A 420 -4.77 26.21 -25.32
N ASP A 421 -5.57 25.43 -26.06
CA ASP A 421 -6.93 25.82 -26.46
C ASP A 421 -7.90 25.91 -25.27
N ALA A 422 -7.79 24.97 -24.33
CA ALA A 422 -8.56 24.97 -23.08
C ALA A 422 -8.14 26.10 -22.11
N GLN A 423 -6.99 26.73 -22.35
CA GLN A 423 -6.31 27.64 -21.42
C GLN A 423 -6.11 26.97 -20.06
N LEU A 424 -5.68 25.71 -20.10
CA LEU A 424 -5.41 24.90 -18.93
C LEU A 424 -4.05 25.34 -18.35
N ASP A 425 -4.09 26.36 -17.50
CA ASP A 425 -2.94 26.99 -16.87
C ASP A 425 -2.99 26.93 -15.33
N PHE A 426 -1.83 27.16 -14.73
CA PHE A 426 -1.68 27.31 -13.29
C PHE A 426 -0.75 28.49 -12.99
N GLY A 427 -1.16 29.37 -12.08
CA GLY A 427 -0.39 30.56 -11.74
C GLY A 427 0.61 30.32 -10.60
N VAL A 428 1.87 30.70 -10.80
CA VAL A 428 2.91 30.71 -9.75
C VAL A 428 3.54 32.10 -9.70
N GLY A 429 3.34 32.81 -8.59
CA GLY A 429 3.97 34.13 -8.39
C GLY A 429 3.52 35.22 -9.38
N GLY A 430 2.35 35.06 -10.02
CA GLY A 430 1.81 36.00 -11.00
C GLY A 430 2.14 35.66 -12.47
N GLU A 431 2.95 34.63 -12.71
CA GLU A 431 3.17 34.04 -14.04
C GLU A 431 2.32 32.78 -14.20
N PHE A 432 1.71 32.60 -15.38
CA PHE A 432 0.90 31.43 -15.70
C PHE A 432 1.68 30.48 -16.60
N THR A 433 1.79 29.22 -16.18
CA THR A 433 2.39 28.16 -16.98
C THR A 433 1.34 27.13 -17.38
N PRO A 434 1.47 26.47 -18.55
CA PRO A 434 0.59 25.37 -18.92
C PRO A 434 0.64 24.27 -17.87
N PHE A 435 -0.53 23.76 -17.49
CA PHE A 435 -0.62 22.64 -16.56
C PHE A 435 -0.49 21.32 -17.34
N GLU A 436 0.64 20.63 -17.14
CA GLU A 436 0.96 19.41 -17.88
C GLU A 436 0.16 18.21 -17.40
N ILE A 437 -0.46 17.49 -18.34
CA ILE A 437 -1.19 16.25 -18.08
C ILE A 437 -0.47 15.11 -18.79
N ASP A 438 -0.09 14.06 -18.08
CA ASP A 438 0.49 12.87 -18.69
C ASP A 438 -0.59 12.04 -19.39
N LEU A 439 -0.18 11.29 -20.42
CA LEU A 439 -1.10 10.47 -21.22
C LEU A 439 -1.33 9.08 -20.60
N VAL A 440 -0.59 8.70 -19.57
CA VAL A 440 -0.83 7.46 -18.82
C VAL A 440 -1.80 7.74 -17.66
N PRO A 441 -2.94 7.04 -17.55
CA PRO A 441 -3.86 7.27 -16.44
C PRO A 441 -3.43 6.53 -15.16
N ARG A 442 -3.82 7.08 -14.01
CA ARG A 442 -3.82 6.37 -12.73
C ARG A 442 -5.09 5.58 -12.54
N VAL A 443 -5.04 4.29 -12.22
CA VAL A 443 -6.23 3.48 -11.92
C VAL A 443 -6.37 3.26 -10.41
N ILE A 444 -7.54 3.56 -9.87
CA ILE A 444 -7.94 3.26 -8.49
C ILE A 444 -9.08 2.23 -8.53
N SER A 445 -8.85 1.06 -7.94
CA SER A 445 -9.85 -0.02 -7.93
C SER A 445 -11.10 0.36 -7.14
N ALA A 446 -12.20 -0.35 -7.38
CA ALA A 446 -13.45 -0.15 -6.64
C ALA A 446 -13.30 -0.45 -5.14
N PHE A 447 -12.44 -1.42 -4.81
CA PHE A 447 -12.13 -1.75 -3.42
C PHE A 447 -11.37 -0.61 -2.73
N GLU A 448 -10.28 -0.13 -3.33
CA GLU A 448 -9.50 0.99 -2.79
C GLU A 448 -10.36 2.26 -2.69
N TRP A 449 -11.21 2.53 -3.68
CA TRP A 449 -12.09 3.69 -3.64
C TRP A 449 -13.14 3.60 -2.54
N ALA A 450 -13.68 2.40 -2.27
CA ALA A 450 -14.59 2.19 -1.15
C ALA A 450 -13.90 2.38 0.22
N GLU A 451 -12.67 1.89 0.39
CA GLU A 451 -11.87 2.14 1.59
C GLU A 451 -11.58 3.64 1.79
N LEU A 452 -11.16 4.33 0.72
CA LEU A 452 -10.95 5.77 0.73
C LEU A 452 -12.25 6.52 1.04
N GLY A 453 -13.37 6.13 0.43
CA GLY A 453 -14.70 6.68 0.70
C GLY A 453 -15.09 6.57 2.16
N ALA A 454 -14.99 5.38 2.76
CA ALA A 454 -15.33 5.16 4.16
C ALA A 454 -14.45 5.99 5.11
N GLY A 455 -13.14 6.00 4.88
CA GLY A 455 -12.21 6.73 5.74
C GLY A 455 -12.27 8.26 5.59
N LEU A 456 -12.40 8.77 4.36
CA LEU A 456 -12.47 10.21 4.13
C LEU A 456 -13.81 10.80 4.60
N THR A 457 -14.92 10.08 4.43
CA THR A 457 -16.22 10.53 4.97
C THR A 457 -16.25 10.48 6.49
N GLN A 458 -15.65 9.46 7.13
CA GLN A 458 -15.42 9.46 8.59
C GLN A 458 -14.62 10.69 9.03
N ARG A 459 -13.49 10.94 8.37
CA ARG A 459 -12.63 12.09 8.68
C ARG A 459 -13.37 13.42 8.53
N ALA A 460 -14.11 13.59 7.43
CA ALA A 460 -14.91 14.77 7.17
C ALA A 460 -16.01 15.01 8.24
N ARG A 461 -16.67 13.94 8.70
CA ARG A 461 -17.66 14.01 9.81
C ARG A 461 -17.04 14.55 11.09
N ALA A 462 -15.86 14.04 11.48
CA ALA A 462 -15.15 14.49 12.67
C ALA A 462 -14.68 15.95 12.55
N ILE A 463 -14.17 16.34 11.37
CA ILE A 463 -13.74 17.72 11.09
C ILE A 463 -14.92 18.70 11.14
N ASP A 464 -16.06 18.37 10.53
CA ASP A 464 -17.22 19.26 10.55
C ASP A 464 -17.84 19.36 11.95
N ALA A 465 -17.85 18.26 12.72
CA ALA A 465 -18.24 18.26 14.13
C ALA A 465 -17.31 19.15 14.97
N PHE A 466 -16.00 19.06 14.76
CA PHE A 466 -15.00 19.93 15.38
C PHE A 466 -15.23 21.40 15.06
N LEU A 467 -15.43 21.73 13.78
CA LEU A 467 -15.70 23.10 13.33
C LEU A 467 -16.99 23.66 13.94
N ARG A 468 -18.02 22.82 14.15
CA ARG A 468 -19.25 23.22 14.86
C ARG A 468 -19.01 23.46 16.35
N ASP A 469 -18.26 22.58 17.01
CA ASP A 469 -17.98 22.71 18.46
C ASP A 469 -17.04 23.89 18.77
N ILE A 470 -15.94 24.05 18.02
CA ILE A 470 -14.93 25.08 18.29
C ILE A 470 -15.49 26.51 18.13
N TYR A 471 -16.47 26.68 17.25
CA TYR A 471 -17.22 27.93 17.07
C TYR A 471 -18.51 28.01 17.89
N GLY A 472 -18.84 26.95 18.64
CA GLY A 472 -20.02 26.83 19.49
C GLY A 472 -19.66 26.71 20.97
N GLU A 473 -19.93 25.54 21.57
CA GLU A 473 -19.77 25.29 23.01
C GLU A 473 -18.31 25.01 23.45
N GLN A 474 -17.40 24.74 22.51
CA GLN A 474 -15.98 24.44 22.74
C GLN A 474 -15.75 23.29 23.73
N LYS A 475 -16.58 22.24 23.65
CA LYS A 475 -16.48 21.06 24.52
C LYS A 475 -15.15 20.35 24.39
N VAL A 476 -14.60 20.27 23.19
CA VAL A 476 -13.29 19.64 22.93
C VAL A 476 -12.16 20.30 23.73
N ILE A 477 -12.27 21.61 24.01
CA ILE A 477 -11.34 22.31 24.90
C ILE A 477 -11.70 22.08 26.36
N ALA A 478 -12.99 22.20 26.71
CA ALA A 478 -13.47 22.02 28.08
C ALA A 478 -13.15 20.62 28.65
N ASP A 479 -13.23 19.59 27.80
CA ASP A 479 -12.92 18.20 28.12
C ASP A 479 -11.42 17.87 28.03
N GLY A 480 -10.59 18.85 27.63
CA GLY A 480 -9.13 18.73 27.59
C GLY A 480 -8.57 17.90 26.44
N VAL A 481 -9.36 17.62 25.40
CA VAL A 481 -8.90 16.93 24.18
C VAL A 481 -7.98 17.86 23.38
N LEU A 482 -8.34 19.14 23.29
CA LEU A 482 -7.51 20.19 22.69
C LEU A 482 -7.14 21.27 23.72
N PRO A 483 -5.95 21.89 23.58
CA PRO A 483 -5.55 22.98 24.46
C PRO A 483 -6.33 24.27 24.15
N ALA A 484 -6.50 25.13 25.16
CA ALA A 484 -7.13 26.43 24.99
C ALA A 484 -6.43 27.33 23.95
N SER A 485 -5.13 27.11 23.71
CA SER A 485 -4.36 27.85 22.70
C SER A 485 -4.82 27.58 21.25
N THR A 486 -5.66 26.56 21.01
CA THR A 486 -6.22 26.31 19.67
C THR A 486 -7.01 27.51 19.13
N VAL A 487 -7.69 28.27 20.01
CA VAL A 487 -8.43 29.49 19.62
C VAL A 487 -7.58 30.77 19.63
N ASP A 488 -6.26 30.64 19.79
CA ASP A 488 -5.30 31.74 19.64
C ASP A 488 -4.44 31.59 18.35
N GLY A 489 -4.68 30.52 17.57
CA GLY A 489 -3.89 30.16 16.39
C GLY A 489 -4.20 31.02 15.14
N ALA A 490 -3.27 31.02 14.19
CA ALA A 490 -3.38 31.81 12.95
C ALA A 490 -4.61 31.46 12.09
N GLY A 491 -5.11 30.23 12.19
CA GLY A 491 -6.31 29.77 11.50
C GLY A 491 -7.63 30.16 12.17
N TRP A 492 -7.62 30.67 13.41
CA TRP A 492 -8.82 31.07 14.14
C TRP A 492 -9.31 32.45 13.72
N ARG A 493 -10.65 32.62 13.70
CA ARG A 493 -11.34 33.88 13.39
C ARG A 493 -12.51 34.07 14.33
N ALA A 494 -12.39 34.97 15.30
CA ALA A 494 -13.41 35.18 16.34
C ALA A 494 -14.77 35.61 15.76
N GLU A 495 -14.76 36.37 14.66
CA GLU A 495 -15.96 36.80 13.94
C GLU A 495 -16.79 35.61 13.47
N ALA A 496 -16.14 34.52 13.09
CA ALA A 496 -16.78 33.36 12.49
C ALA A 496 -17.64 32.55 13.48
N ALA A 497 -17.54 32.83 14.80
CA ALA A 497 -18.45 32.32 15.83
C ALA A 497 -19.86 32.97 15.78
N ARG A 498 -20.01 34.06 15.03
CA ARG A 498 -21.30 34.77 14.86
C ARG A 498 -22.22 34.14 13.83
N LEU A 499 -21.70 33.24 12.99
CA LEU A 499 -22.51 32.51 12.02
C LEU A 499 -23.55 31.63 12.76
N PRO A 500 -24.70 31.35 12.15
CA PRO A 500 -25.69 30.46 12.75
C PRO A 500 -25.09 29.10 13.16
N HIS A 501 -25.45 28.60 14.35
CA HIS A 501 -24.89 27.37 14.91
C HIS A 501 -25.13 26.12 14.04
N ASP A 502 -26.17 26.12 13.21
CA ASP A 502 -26.51 25.05 12.26
C ASP A 502 -25.86 25.22 10.87
N THR A 503 -24.89 26.13 10.74
CA THR A 503 -24.14 26.32 9.49
C THR A 503 -23.19 25.15 9.27
N VAL A 504 -23.35 24.44 8.14
CA VAL A 504 -22.30 23.54 7.61
C VAL A 504 -21.11 24.42 7.21
N ARG A 505 -19.97 24.23 7.89
CA ARG A 505 -18.84 25.16 7.78
C ARG A 505 -17.89 24.81 6.64
N ALA A 506 -17.68 23.52 6.39
CA ALA A 506 -16.82 23.03 5.32
C ALA A 506 -17.58 22.09 4.37
N PRO A 507 -18.57 22.59 3.60
CA PRO A 507 -19.35 21.75 2.68
C PRO A 507 -18.53 21.13 1.54
N ILE A 508 -17.33 21.63 1.27
CA ILE A 508 -16.40 21.11 0.26
C ILE A 508 -15.04 20.91 0.92
N MET A 509 -14.62 19.66 1.10
CA MET A 509 -13.34 19.32 1.71
C MET A 509 -12.43 18.63 0.69
N GLY A 510 -11.16 19.00 0.64
CA GLY A 510 -10.14 18.33 -0.15
C GLY A 510 -9.15 17.59 0.74
N PHE A 511 -8.81 16.35 0.41
CA PHE A 511 -7.88 15.51 1.17
C PHE A 511 -6.73 15.06 0.30
N ASP A 512 -5.52 15.38 0.72
CA ASP A 512 -4.29 14.92 0.07
C ASP A 512 -3.89 13.58 0.64
N LEU A 513 -3.73 12.60 -0.23
CA LEU A 513 -3.46 11.22 0.07
C LEU A 513 -2.17 10.77 -0.62
N VAL A 514 -1.41 9.96 0.09
CA VAL A 514 -0.23 9.30 -0.44
C VAL A 514 -0.36 7.80 -0.29
N ARG A 515 0.16 7.06 -1.26
CA ARG A 515 0.30 5.61 -1.18
C ARG A 515 1.77 5.29 -0.94
N ASN A 516 2.05 4.45 0.05
CA ASN A 516 3.43 4.06 0.36
C ASN A 516 3.91 2.90 -0.53
N GLU A 517 5.20 2.56 -0.44
CA GLU A 517 5.81 1.46 -1.20
C GLU A 517 5.21 0.06 -0.94
N PHE A 518 4.47 -0.10 0.16
CA PHE A 518 3.77 -1.34 0.52
C PHE A 518 2.29 -1.34 0.08
N GLY A 519 1.82 -0.27 -0.56
CA GLY A 519 0.47 -0.15 -1.09
C GLY A 519 -0.56 0.45 -0.13
N ALA A 520 -0.18 0.86 1.08
CA ALA A 520 -1.10 1.44 2.08
C ALA A 520 -1.32 2.95 1.86
N TRP A 521 -2.57 3.38 2.02
CA TRP A 521 -3.00 4.78 1.91
C TRP A 521 -2.81 5.54 3.21
N ARG A 522 -2.38 6.81 3.10
CA ARG A 522 -2.29 7.74 4.23
C ARG A 522 -2.76 9.13 3.86
N VAL A 523 -3.43 9.80 4.79
CA VAL A 523 -3.78 11.23 4.68
C VAL A 523 -2.54 12.05 5.00
N LEU A 524 -2.13 12.89 4.05
CA LEU A 524 -1.01 13.82 4.17
C LEU A 524 -1.46 15.18 4.71
N GLU A 525 -2.59 15.70 4.23
CA GLU A 525 -3.06 17.06 4.49
C GLU A 525 -4.57 17.20 4.22
N ASP A 526 -5.23 18.01 5.05
CA ASP A 526 -6.63 18.40 4.92
C ASP A 526 -6.71 19.81 4.31
N ASN A 527 -7.67 20.09 3.44
CA ASN A 527 -7.84 21.38 2.78
C ASN A 527 -9.30 21.84 2.92
N LEU A 528 -9.54 22.82 3.80
CA LEU A 528 -10.88 23.20 4.26
C LEU A 528 -11.23 24.68 4.02
N ARG A 529 -10.27 25.48 3.54
CA ARG A 529 -10.48 26.88 3.12
C ARG A 529 -11.09 26.98 1.72
N ALA A 530 -10.27 26.75 0.69
CA ALA A 530 -10.66 26.81 -0.72
C ALA A 530 -9.97 25.68 -1.51
N PRO A 531 -10.32 24.40 -1.25
CA PRO A 531 -9.66 23.27 -1.89
C PRO A 531 -9.81 23.36 -3.41
N SER A 532 -8.69 23.18 -4.11
CA SER A 532 -8.61 23.19 -5.57
C SER A 532 -8.17 21.86 -6.15
N GLY A 533 -8.49 21.62 -7.42
CA GLY A 533 -8.10 20.44 -8.19
C GLY A 533 -9.25 19.76 -8.95
N ALA A 534 -10.50 20.03 -8.57
CA ALA A 534 -11.66 19.34 -9.15
C ALA A 534 -11.84 19.63 -10.65
N ALA A 535 -11.64 20.88 -11.09
CA ALA A 535 -11.73 21.21 -12.52
C ALA A 535 -10.56 20.61 -13.31
N TYR A 536 -9.37 20.55 -12.70
CA TYR A 536 -8.19 19.94 -13.31
C TYR A 536 -8.41 18.44 -13.54
N ALA A 537 -9.01 17.73 -12.57
CA ALA A 537 -9.38 16.31 -12.73
C ALA A 537 -10.36 16.09 -13.89
N MET A 538 -11.43 16.90 -13.99
CA MET A 538 -12.38 16.82 -15.10
C MET A 538 -11.74 17.19 -16.45
N ALA A 539 -10.82 18.17 -16.46
CA ALA A 539 -10.07 18.55 -17.65
C ALA A 539 -9.15 17.41 -18.11
N ALA A 540 -8.52 16.68 -17.19
CA ALA A 540 -7.68 15.53 -17.52
C ALA A 540 -8.46 14.43 -18.24
N ARG A 541 -9.66 14.10 -17.75
CA ARG A 541 -10.55 13.14 -18.44
C ARG A 541 -10.90 13.60 -19.86
N ARG A 542 -11.32 14.87 -20.01
CA ARG A 542 -11.67 15.44 -21.33
C ARG A 542 -10.48 15.45 -22.29
N LEU A 543 -9.27 15.74 -21.79
CA LEU A 543 -8.06 15.67 -22.58
C LEU A 543 -7.80 14.24 -23.05
N MET A 544 -7.86 13.27 -22.14
CA MET A 544 -7.66 11.85 -22.46
C MET A 544 -8.67 11.36 -23.51
N ASP A 545 -9.94 11.71 -23.36
CA ASP A 545 -11.00 11.36 -24.31
C ASP A 545 -10.78 11.99 -25.69
N ALA A 546 -10.18 13.18 -25.76
CA ALA A 546 -9.90 13.87 -27.02
C ALA A 546 -8.61 13.41 -27.71
N VAL A 547 -7.55 13.12 -26.93
CA VAL A 547 -6.18 12.90 -27.44
C VAL A 547 -5.83 11.42 -27.57
N VAL A 548 -6.37 10.56 -26.71
CA VAL A 548 -6.15 9.11 -26.71
C VAL A 548 -7.48 8.33 -26.59
N PRO A 549 -8.45 8.57 -27.50
CA PRO A 549 -9.78 7.94 -27.44
C PRO A 549 -9.77 6.42 -27.58
N ASP A 550 -8.70 5.86 -28.15
CA ASP A 550 -8.51 4.43 -28.40
C ASP A 550 -7.83 3.68 -27.25
N LEU A 551 -7.45 4.38 -26.17
CA LEU A 551 -6.94 3.74 -24.95
C LEU A 551 -8.08 2.94 -24.27
N PRO A 552 -7.92 1.62 -24.06
CA PRO A 552 -8.96 0.79 -23.43
C PRO A 552 -9.35 1.31 -22.04
N ARG A 553 -10.67 1.40 -21.78
CA ARG A 553 -11.23 1.83 -20.50
C ARG A 553 -11.69 0.61 -19.70
N PRO A 554 -11.28 0.45 -18.43
CA PRO A 554 -11.75 -0.64 -17.59
C PRO A 554 -13.27 -0.56 -17.38
N ASP A 555 -13.89 -1.72 -17.17
CA ASP A 555 -15.30 -1.80 -16.79
C ASP A 555 -15.55 -1.07 -15.47
N GLY A 556 -16.69 -0.39 -15.37
CA GLY A 556 -17.10 0.34 -14.16
C GLY A 556 -16.39 1.69 -13.95
N LEU A 557 -15.66 2.20 -14.95
CA LEU A 557 -15.03 3.53 -14.88
C LEU A 557 -16.08 4.64 -14.63
N LEU A 558 -15.92 5.37 -13.53
CA LEU A 558 -16.77 6.50 -13.17
C LEU A 558 -16.45 7.76 -14.01
N ASP A 559 -17.47 8.57 -14.25
CA ASP A 559 -17.34 9.88 -14.89
C ASP A 559 -17.15 10.97 -13.83
N PRO A 560 -16.02 11.69 -13.82
CA PRO A 560 -15.77 12.76 -12.86
C PRO A 560 -16.78 13.92 -12.94
N HIS A 561 -17.54 14.08 -14.03
CA HIS A 561 -18.58 15.10 -14.12
C HIS A 561 -19.81 14.78 -13.24
N SER A 562 -20.00 13.52 -12.84
CA SER A 562 -21.09 13.12 -11.94
C SER A 562 -21.03 13.86 -10.59
N ALA A 563 -19.82 14.18 -10.12
CA ALA A 563 -19.56 14.94 -8.90
C ALA A 563 -20.16 16.37 -8.92
N LEU A 564 -20.42 16.96 -10.09
CA LEU A 564 -20.99 18.31 -10.20
C LEU A 564 -22.40 18.38 -9.57
N SER A 565 -23.16 17.28 -9.60
CA SER A 565 -24.46 17.22 -8.96
C SER A 565 -24.35 17.35 -7.44
N ALA A 566 -23.46 16.55 -6.83
CA ALA A 566 -23.18 16.59 -5.40
C ALA A 566 -22.57 17.94 -4.98
N LEU A 567 -21.68 18.53 -5.78
CA LEU A 567 -21.18 19.89 -5.58
C LEU A 567 -22.31 20.92 -5.57
N ARG A 568 -23.22 20.89 -6.55
CA ARG A 568 -24.37 21.82 -6.57
C ARG A 568 -25.29 21.62 -5.38
N GLN A 569 -25.44 20.38 -4.91
CA GLN A 569 -26.22 20.06 -3.73
C GLN A 569 -25.57 20.60 -2.45
N SER A 570 -24.24 20.47 -2.29
CA SER A 570 -23.52 21.01 -1.14
C SER A 570 -23.55 22.54 -1.07
N LEU A 571 -23.50 23.21 -2.23
CA LEU A 571 -23.74 24.65 -2.34
C LEU A 571 -25.20 25.05 -2.05
N GLY A 572 -26.12 24.07 -2.01
CA GLY A 572 -27.54 24.26 -1.78
C GLY A 572 -27.89 24.69 -0.35
N GLY A 573 -27.09 24.28 0.63
CA GLY A 573 -27.30 24.49 2.08
C GLY A 573 -28.42 23.62 2.68
N ALA A 574 -28.30 23.28 3.97
CA ALA A 574 -29.28 22.49 4.74
C ALA A 574 -30.70 23.08 4.76
N LYS A 575 -30.78 24.42 4.80
CA LYS A 575 -32.03 25.17 4.68
C LYS A 575 -32.15 25.64 3.23
N LYS A 576 -33.27 25.30 2.58
CA LYS A 576 -33.71 25.85 1.29
C LYS A 576 -34.02 27.35 1.42
N THR A 577 -33.00 28.17 1.65
CA THR A 577 -33.11 29.62 1.80
C THR A 577 -33.43 30.25 0.44
N GLY A 578 -34.72 30.29 0.11
CA GLY A 578 -35.31 31.18 -0.89
C GLY A 578 -34.94 30.94 -2.36
N LEU A 579 -35.68 31.64 -3.24
CA LEU A 579 -35.40 31.75 -4.68
C LEU A 579 -34.18 32.68 -4.86
N GLY A 580 -33.04 32.16 -5.30
CA GLY A 580 -31.83 32.93 -5.56
C GLY A 580 -30.78 32.10 -6.31
N ALA A 581 -29.82 32.77 -6.94
CA ALA A 581 -28.75 32.14 -7.72
C ALA A 581 -27.63 31.60 -6.82
N LEU A 582 -26.97 30.54 -7.30
CA LEU A 582 -25.67 30.09 -6.79
C LEU A 582 -24.58 30.87 -7.52
N ALA A 583 -23.59 31.37 -6.80
CA ALA A 583 -22.46 32.10 -7.37
C ALA A 583 -21.11 31.59 -6.86
N LEU A 584 -20.07 31.68 -7.69
CA LEU A 584 -18.67 31.45 -7.33
C LEU A 584 -17.98 32.80 -7.26
N LEU A 585 -17.49 33.17 -6.07
CA LEU A 585 -16.73 34.39 -5.82
C LEU A 585 -15.25 34.15 -6.07
N SER A 586 -14.66 34.89 -7.00
CA SER A 586 -13.26 34.78 -7.39
C SER A 586 -12.50 36.09 -7.23
N SER A 587 -11.19 36.01 -7.00
CA SER A 587 -10.27 37.16 -7.06
C SER A 587 -9.99 37.62 -8.50
N GLY A 588 -10.58 36.95 -9.50
CA GLY A 588 -10.47 37.30 -10.91
C GLY A 588 -9.26 36.65 -11.61
N ALA A 589 -8.93 37.15 -12.80
CA ALA A 589 -7.93 36.58 -13.71
C ALA A 589 -6.50 36.55 -13.16
N ALA A 590 -6.21 37.31 -12.10
CA ALA A 590 -4.91 37.28 -11.42
C ALA A 590 -4.76 36.09 -10.44
N SER A 591 -5.84 35.36 -10.17
CA SER A 591 -5.81 34.19 -9.28
C SER A 591 -5.04 33.04 -9.90
N SER A 592 -4.20 32.37 -9.10
CA SER A 592 -3.45 31.18 -9.53
C SER A 592 -4.33 30.01 -9.97
N ALA A 593 -5.58 29.95 -9.47
CA ALA A 593 -6.57 28.93 -9.80
C ALA A 593 -7.69 29.45 -10.72
N TRP A 594 -7.41 30.50 -11.51
CA TRP A 594 -8.41 31.13 -12.38
C TRP A 594 -9.07 30.16 -13.37
N PHE A 595 -8.29 29.27 -14.00
CA PHE A 595 -8.81 28.21 -14.86
C PHE A 595 -9.94 27.43 -14.17
N GLU A 596 -9.68 26.98 -12.93
CA GLU A 596 -10.64 26.20 -12.16
C GLU A 596 -11.88 27.01 -11.81
N HIS A 597 -11.73 28.27 -11.41
CA HIS A 597 -12.87 29.12 -11.06
C HIS A 597 -13.83 29.29 -12.26
N ARG A 598 -13.28 29.57 -13.44
CA ARG A 598 -14.05 29.69 -14.68
C ARG A 598 -14.73 28.36 -15.04
N ARG A 599 -14.00 27.25 -14.99
CA ARG A 599 -14.52 25.95 -15.42
C ARG A 599 -15.57 25.39 -14.47
N LEU A 600 -15.37 25.48 -13.15
CA LEU A 600 -16.38 25.08 -12.17
C LEU A 600 -17.64 25.94 -12.27
N ALA A 601 -17.51 27.26 -12.46
CA ALA A 601 -18.68 28.11 -12.61
C ALA A 601 -19.50 27.74 -13.86
N ASP A 602 -18.83 27.49 -14.99
CA ASP A 602 -19.48 27.08 -16.23
C ASP A 602 -20.11 25.68 -16.13
N ASP A 603 -19.32 24.67 -15.74
CA ASP A 603 -19.76 23.27 -15.67
C ASP A 603 -20.83 23.03 -14.59
N ALA A 604 -20.69 23.68 -13.43
CA ALA A 604 -21.66 23.58 -12.35
C ALA A 604 -22.79 24.61 -12.48
N GLY A 605 -22.87 25.41 -13.54
CA GLY A 605 -23.95 26.39 -13.76
C GLY A 605 -24.10 27.40 -12.61
N LEU A 606 -22.98 28.01 -12.19
CA LEU A 606 -22.89 29.04 -11.16
C LEU A 606 -22.61 30.41 -11.82
N LEU A 607 -23.08 31.49 -11.20
CA LEU A 607 -22.66 32.83 -11.60
C LEU A 607 -21.22 33.08 -11.14
N LEU A 608 -20.30 33.33 -12.07
CA LEU A 608 -18.94 33.76 -11.73
C LEU A 608 -18.95 35.26 -11.42
N VAL A 609 -18.55 35.62 -10.20
CA VAL A 609 -18.56 37.01 -9.71
C VAL A 609 -17.25 37.38 -9.02
N THR A 610 -16.91 38.66 -9.04
CA THR A 610 -15.82 39.25 -8.27
C THR A 610 -16.37 40.15 -7.16
N ALA A 611 -15.50 40.69 -6.31
CA ALA A 611 -15.87 41.63 -5.26
C ALA A 611 -16.60 42.89 -5.80
N ASP A 612 -16.30 43.31 -7.03
CA ASP A 612 -16.90 44.49 -7.66
C ASP A 612 -18.28 44.22 -8.28
N ASP A 613 -18.61 42.95 -8.52
CA ASP A 613 -19.90 42.56 -9.09
C ASP A 613 -21.00 42.42 -8.03
N LEU A 614 -20.63 42.49 -6.74
CA LEU A 614 -21.49 42.24 -5.59
C LEU A 614 -21.89 43.53 -4.88
N ASP A 615 -23.16 43.60 -4.48
CA ASP A 615 -23.70 44.67 -3.64
C ASP A 615 -24.70 44.11 -2.62
N ILE A 616 -25.06 44.92 -1.63
CA ILE A 616 -26.03 44.60 -0.59
C ILE A 616 -27.30 45.41 -0.81
N HIS A 617 -28.43 44.73 -1.03
CA HIS A 617 -29.73 45.36 -1.18
C HIS A 617 -30.77 44.68 -0.30
N GLU A 618 -31.44 45.46 0.55
CA GLU A 618 -32.47 44.97 1.49
C GLU A 618 -32.01 43.77 2.34
N GLY A 619 -30.76 43.79 2.80
CA GLY A 619 -30.18 42.72 3.61
C GLY A 619 -29.94 41.42 2.86
N ARG A 620 -29.81 41.48 1.53
CA ARG A 620 -29.45 40.34 0.66
C ARG A 620 -28.25 40.71 -0.21
N VAL A 621 -27.45 39.70 -0.55
CA VAL A 621 -26.37 39.84 -1.54
C VAL A 621 -26.99 39.81 -2.93
N VAL A 622 -26.66 40.78 -3.78
CA VAL A 622 -27.16 40.89 -5.15
C VAL A 622 -26.02 41.13 -6.14
N THR A 623 -26.25 40.79 -7.40
CA THR A 623 -25.32 41.08 -8.50
C THR A 623 -26.02 41.65 -9.74
N GLY A 624 -25.29 42.45 -10.50
CA GLY A 624 -25.72 43.07 -11.75
C GLY A 624 -26.82 44.12 -11.60
N GLU A 625 -27.14 44.81 -12.70
CA GLU A 625 -28.14 45.90 -12.70
C GLU A 625 -29.56 45.43 -12.33
N ARG A 626 -29.88 44.17 -12.67
CA ARG A 626 -31.18 43.54 -12.32
C ARG A 626 -31.27 43.08 -10.87
N ARG A 627 -30.20 43.26 -10.08
CA ARG A 627 -30.10 42.87 -8.66
C ARG A 627 -30.52 41.41 -8.44
N THR A 628 -29.93 40.50 -9.21
CA THR A 628 -30.16 39.06 -9.02
C THR A 628 -29.68 38.67 -7.64
N VAL A 629 -30.59 38.14 -6.81
CA VAL A 629 -30.29 37.71 -5.44
C VAL A 629 -29.38 36.48 -5.46
N ILE A 630 -28.27 36.54 -4.74
CA ILE A 630 -27.37 35.42 -4.48
C ILE A 630 -27.78 34.77 -3.16
N ARG A 631 -28.19 33.50 -3.21
CA ARG A 631 -28.56 32.74 -2.00
C ARG A 631 -27.38 31.99 -1.38
N SER A 632 -26.37 31.69 -2.19
CA SER A 632 -25.19 30.93 -1.77
C SER A 632 -23.98 31.36 -2.58
N LEU A 633 -22.85 31.51 -1.89
CA LEU A 633 -21.60 31.99 -2.43
C LEU A 633 -20.50 30.96 -2.19
N TYR A 634 -20.02 30.34 -3.28
CA TYR A 634 -18.84 29.50 -3.28
C TYR A 634 -17.58 30.39 -3.30
N VAL A 635 -17.00 30.61 -2.13
CA VAL A 635 -15.88 31.51 -1.85
C VAL A 635 -14.56 30.86 -2.30
N ARG A 636 -13.95 31.44 -3.34
CA ARG A 636 -12.72 30.96 -3.99
C ARG A 636 -11.70 32.09 -4.16
N ILE A 637 -11.35 32.69 -3.03
CA ILE A 637 -10.48 33.87 -2.93
C ILE A 637 -9.34 33.64 -1.94
N ASP A 638 -8.29 34.42 -2.12
CA ASP A 638 -7.18 34.66 -1.19
C ASP A 638 -6.97 36.19 -1.21
N PRO A 639 -7.31 36.96 -0.15
CA PRO A 639 -7.48 36.64 1.29
C PRO A 639 -8.87 36.11 1.70
N GLU A 640 -9.09 35.86 3.01
CA GLU A 640 -10.40 35.45 3.57
C GLU A 640 -11.53 36.45 3.29
N LEU A 641 -12.77 35.96 3.23
CA LEU A 641 -13.95 36.77 2.88
C LEU A 641 -14.11 38.02 3.73
N ILE A 642 -13.87 37.94 5.05
CA ILE A 642 -14.07 39.08 5.97
C ILE A 642 -13.12 40.24 5.61
N ASP A 643 -11.94 39.92 5.07
CA ASP A 643 -10.89 40.87 4.71
C ASP A 643 -11.07 41.43 3.29
N LEU A 644 -12.01 40.88 2.51
CA LEU A 644 -12.22 41.23 1.11
C LEU A 644 -12.72 42.67 0.93
N ARG A 645 -12.03 43.39 0.04
CA ARG A 645 -12.39 44.74 -0.40
C ARG A 645 -12.63 44.76 -1.91
N ASN A 646 -13.54 45.62 -2.36
CA ASN A 646 -13.70 45.92 -3.78
C ASN A 646 -12.71 47.01 -4.24
N ASN A 647 -12.68 47.33 -5.54
CA ASN A 647 -11.76 48.32 -6.11
C ASN A 647 -11.98 49.74 -5.57
N ALA A 648 -13.17 50.05 -5.05
CA ALA A 648 -13.47 51.32 -4.39
C ALA A 648 -13.01 51.36 -2.91
N GLY A 649 -12.41 50.28 -2.40
CA GLY A 649 -11.93 50.16 -1.01
C GLY A 649 -13.02 49.80 0.00
N ARG A 650 -14.28 49.61 -0.43
CA ARG A 650 -15.40 49.18 0.42
C ARG A 650 -15.14 47.76 0.91
N SER A 651 -15.34 47.52 2.21
CA SER A 651 -15.23 46.20 2.85
C SER A 651 -16.45 45.33 2.52
N ILE A 652 -16.69 45.09 1.23
CA ILE A 652 -17.83 44.31 0.75
C ILE A 652 -17.87 42.91 1.39
N GLY A 653 -16.71 42.32 1.67
CA GLY A 653 -16.58 41.04 2.36
C GLY A 653 -17.19 41.01 3.75
N ALA A 654 -16.88 42.02 4.58
CA ALA A 654 -17.47 42.18 5.91
C ALA A 654 -18.99 42.41 5.83
N GLU A 655 -19.47 43.14 4.83
CA GLU A 655 -20.91 43.36 4.64
C GLU A 655 -21.65 42.07 4.23
N ILE A 656 -21.06 41.27 3.33
CA ILE A 656 -21.58 39.94 2.97
C ILE A 656 -21.60 39.03 4.21
N PHE A 657 -20.56 39.10 5.05
CA PHE A 657 -20.50 38.33 6.29
C PHE A 657 -21.66 38.68 7.24
N GLU A 658 -22.02 39.96 7.39
CA GLU A 658 -23.20 40.36 8.17
C GLU A 658 -24.51 39.80 7.60
N VAL A 659 -24.62 39.71 6.28
CA VAL A 659 -25.77 39.06 5.62
C VAL A 659 -25.80 37.55 5.91
N ALA A 660 -24.63 36.90 5.98
CA ALA A 660 -24.51 35.49 6.35
C ALA A 660 -24.87 35.23 7.82
N VAL A 661 -24.44 36.12 8.73
CA VAL A 661 -24.84 36.09 10.16
C VAL A 661 -26.36 36.20 10.31
N ALA A 662 -27.01 37.01 9.47
CA ALA A 662 -28.48 37.11 9.43
C ALA A 662 -29.18 35.90 8.77
N GLY A 663 -28.42 34.93 8.22
CA GLY A 663 -28.96 33.74 7.56
C GLY A 663 -29.51 33.98 6.14
N ASN A 664 -29.17 35.12 5.52
CA ASN A 664 -29.70 35.53 4.21
C ASN A 664 -28.80 35.16 3.03
N VAL A 665 -27.59 34.65 3.28
CA VAL A 665 -26.69 34.05 2.29
C VAL A 665 -25.90 32.90 2.93
N PHE A 666 -25.78 31.77 2.22
CA PHE A 666 -24.91 30.66 2.62
C PHE A 666 -23.50 30.85 2.07
N LEU A 667 -22.47 30.58 2.87
CA LEU A 667 -21.06 30.69 2.47
C LEU A 667 -20.44 29.30 2.41
N ALA A 668 -19.91 28.94 1.25
CA ALA A 668 -19.22 27.68 1.03
C ALA A 668 -17.78 27.98 0.57
N ASN A 669 -16.71 27.59 1.26
CA ASN A 669 -16.72 27.24 2.68
C ASN A 669 -16.85 28.50 3.55
N ALA A 670 -17.25 28.31 4.80
CA ALA A 670 -17.37 29.39 5.76
C ALA A 670 -15.99 29.93 6.18
N PRO A 671 -15.88 31.23 6.53
CA PRO A 671 -14.65 31.79 7.12
C PRO A 671 -14.21 31.05 8.40
N GLY A 672 -12.91 31.09 8.71
CA GLY A 672 -12.35 30.50 9.94
C GLY A 672 -12.10 28.98 9.91
N ASN A 673 -12.28 28.30 8.79
CA ASN A 673 -11.93 26.87 8.69
C ASN A 673 -10.43 26.60 8.81
N GLY A 674 -9.61 27.65 8.76
CA GLY A 674 -8.16 27.59 8.99
C GLY A 674 -7.77 26.91 10.31
N VAL A 675 -8.64 26.95 11.32
CA VAL A 675 -8.42 26.29 12.62
C VAL A 675 -8.43 24.76 12.54
N ALA A 676 -8.98 24.18 11.48
CA ALA A 676 -9.06 22.73 11.29
C ALA A 676 -8.08 22.18 10.24
N ASP A 677 -7.65 22.99 9.27
CA ASP A 677 -6.65 22.61 8.26
C ASP A 677 -5.24 23.16 8.50
N ASP A 678 -5.01 23.74 9.68
CA ASP A 678 -3.67 24.07 10.13
C ASP A 678 -2.81 22.81 10.30
N LYS A 679 -1.53 22.85 9.91
CA LYS A 679 -0.67 21.65 9.93
C LYS A 679 -0.45 21.08 11.33
N ALA A 680 -0.58 21.89 12.38
CA ALA A 680 -0.52 21.41 13.74
C ALA A 680 -1.72 20.52 14.10
N MET A 681 -2.86 20.68 13.41
CA MET A 681 -4.07 19.89 13.65
C MET A 681 -4.03 18.49 13.03
N TYR A 682 -3.18 18.24 12.03
CA TYR A 682 -3.15 16.95 11.33
C TYR A 682 -2.90 15.76 12.26
N CYS A 683 -2.11 15.97 13.32
CA CYS A 683 -1.83 14.94 14.33
C CYS A 683 -3.01 14.65 15.26
N THR A 684 -3.96 15.59 15.40
CA THR A 684 -5.07 15.49 16.36
C THR A 684 -6.35 14.94 15.73
N VAL A 685 -6.46 14.91 14.40
CA VAL A 685 -7.67 14.38 13.73
C VAL A 685 -8.06 12.95 14.17
N PRO A 686 -7.11 12.01 14.42
CA PRO A 686 -7.44 10.73 15.05
C PRO A 686 -8.19 10.84 16.38
N ASP A 687 -7.78 11.78 17.24
CA ASP A 687 -8.44 12.03 18.52
C ASP A 687 -9.81 12.68 18.33
N LEU A 688 -9.98 13.52 17.29
CA LEU A 688 -11.29 14.09 16.93
C LEU A 688 -12.26 13.00 16.46
N ILE A 689 -11.79 12.03 15.68
CA ILE A 689 -12.60 10.86 15.26
C ILE A 689 -13.06 10.08 16.50
N ALA A 690 -12.13 9.77 17.41
CA ALA A 690 -12.47 9.07 18.64
C ALA A 690 -13.45 9.88 19.52
N TYR A 691 -13.23 11.19 19.66
CA TYR A 691 -14.04 12.05 20.53
C TYR A 691 -15.46 12.31 19.99
N TYR A 692 -15.59 12.66 18.70
CA TYR A 692 -16.89 13.03 18.13
C TYR A 692 -17.69 11.85 17.60
N LEU A 693 -17.04 10.77 17.17
CA LEU A 693 -17.70 9.63 16.53
C LEU A 693 -17.69 8.36 17.39
N ASP A 694 -16.87 8.28 18.45
CA ASP A 694 -16.62 7.04 19.20
C ASP A 694 -16.13 5.90 18.28
N GLU A 695 -15.38 6.26 17.24
CA GLU A 695 -14.86 5.35 16.21
C GLU A 695 -13.33 5.34 16.23
N ARG A 696 -12.71 4.29 15.67
CA ARG A 696 -11.27 4.30 15.36
C ARG A 696 -11.06 4.85 13.94
N PRO A 697 -9.97 5.60 13.68
CA PRO A 697 -9.64 6.05 12.33
C PRO A 697 -9.53 4.87 11.35
N LEU A 698 -10.27 4.95 10.25
CA LEU A 698 -10.21 3.95 9.17
C LEU A 698 -9.04 4.19 8.20
N LEU A 699 -8.58 5.45 8.09
CA LEU A 699 -7.38 5.82 7.34
C LEU A 699 -6.34 6.43 8.27
N GLU A 700 -5.10 5.98 8.12
CA GLU A 700 -3.97 6.53 8.87
C GLU A 700 -3.59 7.93 8.33
N SER A 701 -3.24 8.85 9.23
CA SER A 701 -2.49 10.05 8.86
C SER A 701 -1.00 9.73 8.73
N VAL A 702 -0.25 10.51 7.95
CA VAL A 702 1.22 10.51 8.04
C VAL A 702 1.63 10.91 9.47
N PRO A 703 2.50 10.14 10.16
CA PRO A 703 2.94 10.49 11.50
C PRO A 703 3.52 11.90 11.53
N THR A 704 2.92 12.75 12.36
CA THR A 704 3.18 14.19 12.43
C THR A 704 3.51 14.57 13.86
N TYR A 705 4.62 15.27 14.05
CA TYR A 705 5.16 15.74 15.32
C TYR A 705 4.95 17.24 15.48
N ARG A 706 4.50 17.65 16.67
CA ARG A 706 4.35 19.03 17.11
C ARG A 706 5.65 19.48 17.75
N THR A 707 6.33 20.45 17.13
CA THR A 707 7.54 21.00 17.75
C THR A 707 7.24 21.94 18.92
N SER A 708 5.96 22.25 19.18
CA SER A 708 5.52 22.92 20.41
C SER A 708 5.59 22.02 21.64
N ASP A 709 5.44 20.69 21.49
CA ASP A 709 5.64 19.73 22.58
C ASP A 709 7.14 19.51 22.84
N GLU A 710 7.56 19.54 24.11
CA GLU A 710 8.98 19.48 24.45
C GLU A 710 9.62 18.12 24.11
N ALA A 711 8.89 17.02 24.33
CA ALA A 711 9.40 15.68 24.10
C ALA A 711 9.51 15.40 22.59
N GLU A 712 8.46 15.72 21.84
CA GLU A 712 8.44 15.58 20.38
C GLU A 712 9.50 16.50 19.73
N ARG A 713 9.63 17.76 20.18
CA ARG A 713 10.64 18.71 19.67
C ARG A 713 12.06 18.18 19.80
N ARG A 714 12.40 17.54 20.92
CA ARG A 714 13.76 16.99 21.13
C ARG A 714 14.07 15.94 20.06
N SER A 715 13.13 15.03 19.81
CA SER A 715 13.26 14.02 18.76
C SER A 715 13.39 14.65 17.36
N VAL A 716 12.57 15.66 17.06
CA VAL A 716 12.62 16.37 15.78
C VAL A 716 13.96 17.06 15.56
N LEU A 717 14.49 17.77 16.56
CA LEU A 717 15.77 18.48 16.44
C LEU A 717 16.94 17.53 16.16
N GLU A 718 16.93 16.33 16.75
CA GLU A 718 17.94 15.30 16.48
C GLU A 718 17.82 14.75 15.05
N ARG A 719 16.59 14.63 14.54
CA ARG A 719 16.24 13.96 13.28
C ARG A 719 15.86 14.88 12.12
N VAL A 720 16.15 16.19 12.15
CA VAL A 720 15.76 17.14 11.07
C VAL A 720 16.19 16.66 9.67
N GLY A 721 17.35 15.97 9.55
CA GLY A 721 17.83 15.40 8.30
C GLY A 721 17.10 14.13 7.82
N GLU A 722 16.22 13.56 8.64
CA GLU A 722 15.43 12.36 8.35
C GLU A 722 13.93 12.67 8.14
N LEU A 723 13.50 13.90 8.45
CA LEU A 723 12.09 14.30 8.50
C LEU A 723 11.75 15.33 7.42
N VAL A 724 10.44 15.47 7.12
CA VAL A 724 9.92 16.64 6.38
C VAL A 724 9.49 17.68 7.39
N THR A 725 10.04 18.91 7.32
CA THR A 725 9.65 20.00 8.23
C THR A 725 8.92 21.10 7.47
N LYS A 726 7.81 21.58 8.03
CA LYS A 726 6.89 22.51 7.37
C LYS A 726 6.52 23.65 8.33
N PRO A 727 6.37 24.90 7.86
CA PRO A 727 5.78 25.96 8.67
C PRO A 727 4.29 25.68 8.87
N VAL A 728 3.80 25.99 10.07
CA VAL A 728 2.41 25.78 10.49
C VAL A 728 1.44 26.54 9.58
N ASP A 729 1.70 27.83 9.37
CA ASP A 729 0.86 28.79 8.63
C ASP A 729 1.11 28.86 7.11
N GLY A 730 2.13 28.17 6.58
CA GLY A 730 2.54 28.34 5.19
C GLY A 730 1.66 27.62 4.16
N GLU A 731 1.19 28.31 3.13
CA GLU A 731 0.42 27.69 2.03
C GLU A 731 1.32 27.23 0.86
N GLY A 732 0.84 26.25 0.07
CA GLY A 732 1.40 25.92 -1.24
C GLY A 732 2.85 25.41 -1.24
N GLY A 733 3.30 24.74 -0.18
CA GLY A 733 4.62 24.11 -0.09
C GLY A 733 5.79 25.07 0.16
N ARG A 734 5.52 26.36 0.40
CA ARG A 734 6.57 27.33 0.76
C ARG A 734 7.15 26.99 2.14
N GLY A 735 8.47 27.04 2.26
CA GLY A 735 9.18 26.75 3.52
C GLY A 735 9.29 25.27 3.88
N VAL A 736 8.88 24.33 3.02
CA VAL A 736 9.05 22.90 3.26
C VAL A 736 10.51 22.48 3.06
N LEU A 737 11.08 21.76 4.03
CA LEU A 737 12.39 21.12 3.92
C LEU A 737 12.23 19.60 3.95
N ILE A 738 12.72 18.91 2.94
CA ILE A 738 12.82 17.44 2.89
C ILE A 738 14.22 17.04 3.38
N GLY A 739 14.33 16.61 4.63
CA GLY A 739 15.59 16.29 5.31
C GLY A 739 16.53 15.41 4.49
N PRO A 740 16.09 14.23 3.98
CA PRO A 740 16.96 13.32 3.25
C PRO A 740 17.55 13.87 1.94
N SER A 741 16.94 14.91 1.38
CA SER A 741 17.39 15.58 0.16
C SER A 741 18.07 16.93 0.43
N ALA A 742 18.12 17.36 1.69
CA ALA A 742 18.67 18.64 2.09
C ALA A 742 20.18 18.57 2.36
N THR A 743 20.87 19.68 2.11
CA THR A 743 22.28 19.83 2.49
C THR A 743 22.42 19.96 4.01
N ALA A 744 23.60 19.60 4.55
CA ALA A 744 23.90 19.76 5.97
C ALA A 744 23.72 21.21 6.47
N ALA A 745 23.98 22.21 5.61
CA ALA A 745 23.77 23.62 5.93
C ALA A 745 22.28 23.96 6.10
N GLN A 746 21.43 23.53 5.16
CA GLN A 746 19.96 23.72 5.24
C GLN A 746 19.37 23.02 6.47
N ILE A 747 19.86 21.81 6.79
CA ILE A 747 19.43 21.07 7.99
C ILE A 747 19.80 21.84 9.27
N ALA A 748 21.01 22.40 9.35
CA ALA A 748 21.46 23.18 10.50
C ALA A 748 20.65 24.48 10.67
N GLU A 749 20.36 25.16 9.56
CA GLU A 749 19.52 26.36 9.53
C GLU A 749 18.10 26.05 10.02
N ARG A 750 17.44 25.05 9.44
CA ARG A 750 16.10 24.62 9.86
C ARG A 750 16.05 24.19 11.33
N ARG A 751 17.07 23.48 11.81
CA ARG A 751 17.19 23.14 13.24
C ARG A 751 17.21 24.39 14.12
N SER A 752 17.92 25.44 13.71
CA SER A 752 17.96 26.72 14.42
C SER A 752 16.61 27.45 14.40
N GLU A 753 15.91 27.43 13.26
CA GLU A 753 14.56 28.00 13.13
C GLU A 753 13.56 27.33 14.07
N ILE A 754 13.52 25.99 14.07
CA ILE A 754 12.64 25.20 14.95
C ILE A 754 12.96 25.45 16.42
N ALA A 755 14.25 25.54 16.79
CA ALA A 755 14.63 25.80 18.17
C ALA A 755 14.23 27.21 18.66
N ARG A 756 14.18 28.20 17.76
CA ARG A 756 13.86 29.59 18.08
C ARG A 756 12.37 29.82 18.25
N GLU A 757 11.56 29.25 17.35
CA GLU A 757 10.11 29.43 17.33
C GLU A 757 9.38 28.08 17.17
N PRO A 758 9.40 27.21 18.19
CA PRO A 758 8.95 25.83 18.01
C PRO A 758 7.47 25.68 17.69
N ALA A 759 6.63 26.66 18.04
CA ALA A 759 5.21 26.64 17.72
C ALA A 759 4.91 26.98 16.25
N ALA A 760 5.89 27.51 15.49
CA ALA A 760 5.72 27.87 14.09
C ALA A 760 5.99 26.71 13.12
N TRP A 761 6.35 25.53 13.63
CA TRP A 761 6.78 24.39 12.81
C TRP A 761 6.05 23.10 13.17
N VAL A 762 6.00 22.20 12.19
CA VAL A 762 5.67 20.79 12.37
C VAL A 762 6.68 19.93 11.62
N ALA A 763 6.81 18.67 12.04
CA ALA A 763 7.62 17.68 11.34
C ALA A 763 6.80 16.45 11.00
N GLN A 764 7.05 15.82 9.86
CA GLN A 764 6.39 14.59 9.42
C GLN A 764 7.43 13.55 9.06
N GLU A 765 7.10 12.28 9.26
CA GLU A 765 7.88 11.17 8.71
C GLU A 765 7.92 11.24 7.19
N VAL A 766 9.08 10.93 6.60
CA VAL A 766 9.22 10.86 5.15
C VAL A 766 8.53 9.59 4.66
N VAL A 767 7.54 9.74 3.78
CA VAL A 767 6.86 8.61 3.14
C VAL A 767 7.54 8.33 1.80
N ALA A 768 7.97 7.08 1.59
CA ALA A 768 8.35 6.61 0.27
C ALA A 768 7.08 6.52 -0.59
N LEU A 769 6.85 7.55 -1.42
CA LEU A 769 5.67 7.65 -2.28
C LEU A 769 5.71 6.57 -3.37
N SER A 770 4.54 6.00 -3.67
CA SER A 770 4.32 5.16 -4.84
C SER A 770 4.71 5.85 -6.14
N SER A 771 4.83 5.07 -7.21
CA SER A 771 5.12 5.61 -8.54
C SER A 771 4.20 5.11 -9.63
N LEU A 772 4.07 5.91 -10.68
CA LEU A 772 3.39 5.56 -11.93
C LEU A 772 4.27 5.85 -13.14
N PRO A 773 4.05 5.16 -14.27
CA PRO A 773 4.70 5.50 -15.53
C PRO A 773 4.22 6.84 -16.05
N ALA A 774 5.14 7.79 -16.23
CA ALA A 774 4.89 9.05 -16.92
C ALA A 774 5.81 9.18 -18.15
N TYR A 775 5.32 9.81 -19.21
CA TYR A 775 6.03 9.98 -20.47
C TYR A 775 6.89 11.25 -20.51
N THR A 776 8.21 11.07 -20.65
CA THR A 776 9.18 12.18 -20.64
C THR A 776 9.50 12.75 -22.02
N GLY A 777 8.67 12.46 -23.03
CA GLY A 777 8.91 12.85 -24.43
C GLY A 777 9.81 11.88 -25.21
N ALA A 778 10.49 10.94 -24.53
CA ALA A 778 11.32 9.91 -25.16
C ALA A 778 11.04 8.50 -24.61
N THR A 779 10.87 8.37 -23.30
CA THR A 779 10.65 7.09 -22.62
C THR A 779 9.63 7.24 -21.50
N LEU A 780 9.04 6.12 -21.08
CA LEU A 780 8.27 6.09 -19.83
C LEU A 780 9.24 5.96 -18.66
N GLU A 781 9.03 6.78 -17.62
CA GLU A 781 9.82 6.76 -16.39
C GLU A 781 8.89 6.74 -15.18
N PRO A 782 9.27 6.06 -14.08
CA PRO A 782 8.52 6.12 -12.84
C PRO A 782 8.56 7.54 -12.25
N ARG A 783 7.38 8.09 -11.94
CA ARG A 783 7.24 9.37 -11.23
C ARG A 783 6.44 9.17 -9.95
N HIS A 784 6.84 9.90 -8.91
CA HIS A 784 6.11 9.87 -7.66
C HIS A 784 4.78 10.59 -7.82
N VAL A 785 3.74 10.03 -7.22
CA VAL A 785 2.39 10.56 -7.32
C VAL A 785 1.75 10.72 -5.95
N ASP A 786 0.80 11.63 -5.88
CA ASP A 786 -0.17 11.71 -4.79
C ASP A 786 -1.59 11.78 -5.35
N LEU A 787 -2.59 11.79 -4.48
CA LEU A 787 -3.99 11.85 -4.85
C LEU A 787 -4.70 12.92 -4.03
N ARG A 788 -5.39 13.86 -4.67
CA ARG A 788 -6.35 14.74 -3.99
C ARG A 788 -7.77 14.29 -4.27
N ALA A 789 -8.43 13.77 -3.24
CA ALA A 789 -9.85 13.40 -3.28
C ALA A 789 -10.71 14.47 -2.60
N PHE A 790 -12.01 14.48 -2.89
CA PHE A 790 -12.93 15.48 -2.34
C PHE A 790 -14.10 14.80 -1.63
N VAL A 791 -14.53 15.38 -0.52
CA VAL A 791 -15.79 15.02 0.15
C VAL A 791 -16.70 16.24 0.14
N TYR A 792 -17.95 16.03 -0.27
CA TYR A 792 -18.99 17.04 -0.29
C TYR A 792 -20.03 16.74 0.79
N VAL A 793 -20.46 17.78 1.49
CA VAL A 793 -21.56 17.69 2.47
C VAL A 793 -22.86 18.06 1.77
N THR A 794 -23.69 17.08 1.44
CA THR A 794 -24.89 17.23 0.62
C THR A 794 -26.18 17.36 1.46
N GLY A 795 -26.08 17.21 2.78
CA GLY A 795 -27.16 17.37 3.76
C GLY A 795 -26.88 18.49 4.78
N ASP A 796 -27.33 18.29 6.03
CA ASP A 796 -27.12 19.26 7.12
C ASP A 796 -25.85 19.00 7.95
N GLY A 797 -25.10 17.96 7.58
CA GLY A 797 -23.83 17.59 8.21
C GLY A 797 -24.01 16.83 9.52
N THR A 798 -25.25 16.52 9.94
CA THR A 798 -25.51 15.80 11.19
C THR A 798 -25.55 14.28 11.00
N GLY A 799 -25.91 13.81 9.81
CA GLY A 799 -26.01 12.40 9.48
C GLY A 799 -24.80 11.86 8.74
N ALA A 800 -24.50 10.57 8.91
CA ALA A 800 -23.42 9.93 8.16
C ALA A 800 -23.67 9.93 6.64
N GLY A 801 -24.94 9.84 6.22
CA GLY A 801 -25.34 9.89 4.81
C GLY A 801 -25.26 11.28 4.16
N ASP A 802 -24.88 12.32 4.92
CA ASP A 802 -24.73 13.67 4.39
C ASP A 802 -23.34 13.91 3.77
N PHE A 803 -22.39 13.00 3.98
CA PHE A 803 -21.00 13.13 3.54
C PHE A 803 -20.75 12.16 2.38
N GLU A 804 -20.50 12.72 1.20
CA GLU A 804 -20.34 11.96 -0.03
C GLU A 804 -18.92 12.17 -0.58
N ILE A 805 -18.18 11.09 -0.81
CA ILE A 805 -16.94 11.18 -1.58
C ILE A 805 -17.31 11.51 -3.03
N ALA A 806 -16.72 12.55 -3.58
CA ALA A 806 -16.95 12.93 -4.96
C ALA A 806 -16.29 11.90 -5.88
N ASP A 807 -16.98 11.39 -6.90
CA ASP A 807 -16.47 10.45 -7.92
C ASP A 807 -15.40 11.07 -8.86
N LEU A 808 -14.50 11.88 -8.30
CA LEU A 808 -13.35 12.49 -8.94
C LEU A 808 -12.20 12.58 -7.94
N ALA A 809 -10.98 12.54 -8.47
CA ALA A 809 -9.77 12.87 -7.74
C ALA A 809 -8.72 13.42 -8.72
N LEU A 810 -7.82 14.25 -8.21
CA LEU A 810 -6.68 14.76 -8.96
C LEU A 810 -5.42 13.99 -8.57
N THR A 811 -4.83 13.26 -9.51
CA THR A 811 -3.49 12.70 -9.34
C THR A 811 -2.47 13.75 -9.74
N ARG A 812 -1.56 14.11 -8.83
CA ARG A 812 -0.43 15.01 -9.13
C ARG A 812 0.85 14.20 -9.27
N VAL A 813 1.71 14.61 -10.19
CA VAL A 813 2.92 13.90 -10.57
C VAL A 813 4.14 14.77 -10.31
N ALA A 814 5.12 14.26 -9.58
CA ALA A 814 6.37 14.97 -9.31
C ALA A 814 7.22 15.10 -10.58
N PRO A 815 8.01 16.18 -10.73
CA PRO A 815 8.99 16.29 -11.79
C PRO A 815 10.14 15.29 -11.61
N THR A 816 10.96 15.14 -12.65
CA THR A 816 12.12 14.24 -12.68
C THR A 816 13.01 14.39 -11.46
N GLY A 817 13.21 13.30 -10.70
CA GLY A 817 14.11 13.27 -9.55
C GLY A 817 13.60 13.98 -8.29
N SER A 818 12.34 14.43 -8.28
CA SER A 818 11.71 15.08 -7.13
C SER A 818 10.75 14.15 -6.38
N LEU A 819 10.66 14.32 -5.07
CA LEU A 819 9.56 13.79 -4.23
C LEU A 819 8.41 14.80 -4.09
N VAL A 820 8.60 16.03 -4.54
CA VAL A 820 7.62 17.11 -4.42
C VAL A 820 6.70 17.11 -5.63
N VAL A 821 5.45 16.73 -5.40
CA VAL A 821 4.36 16.67 -6.38
C VAL A 821 3.61 18.01 -6.56
N ASN A 822 4.06 19.07 -5.90
CA ASN A 822 3.38 20.36 -5.93
C ASN A 822 3.55 21.07 -7.28
N SER A 823 2.43 21.50 -7.86
CA SER A 823 2.37 22.27 -9.12
C SER A 823 3.21 23.56 -9.08
N THR A 824 3.40 24.16 -7.90
CA THR A 824 4.26 25.36 -7.74
C THR A 824 5.76 25.07 -7.98
N GLN A 825 6.16 23.80 -8.01
CA GLN A 825 7.54 23.35 -8.27
C GLN A 825 7.66 22.53 -9.57
N GLY A 826 6.72 22.69 -10.51
CA GLY A 826 6.77 22.02 -11.82
C GLY A 826 6.21 20.59 -11.82
N GLY A 827 5.34 20.26 -10.86
CA GLY A 827 4.56 19.01 -10.90
C GLY A 827 3.42 19.08 -11.93
N GLY A 828 3.20 17.98 -12.65
CA GLY A 828 2.08 17.79 -13.59
C GLY A 828 0.93 16.99 -12.96
N ALA A 829 0.05 16.43 -13.78
CA ALA A 829 -1.05 15.58 -13.36
C ALA A 829 -1.26 14.36 -14.27
N GLU A 830 -1.99 13.38 -13.76
CA GLU A 830 -2.52 12.24 -14.53
C GLU A 830 -4.05 12.21 -14.40
N ASP A 831 -4.74 11.75 -15.45
CA ASP A 831 -6.17 11.41 -15.32
C ASP A 831 -6.32 10.27 -14.32
N THR A 832 -7.27 10.39 -13.40
CA THR A 832 -7.54 9.38 -12.37
C THR A 832 -8.79 8.59 -12.76
N TRP A 833 -8.59 7.31 -13.03
CA TRP A 833 -9.62 6.33 -13.37
C TRP A 833 -10.09 5.62 -12.11
N ILE A 834 -11.19 6.13 -11.55
CA ILE A 834 -11.86 5.53 -10.40
C ILE A 834 -12.85 4.48 -10.92
N LEU A 835 -12.74 3.25 -10.44
CA LEU A 835 -13.68 2.19 -10.76
C LEU A 835 -14.78 2.14 -9.69
N GLY A 836 -16.04 2.16 -10.11
CA GLY A 836 -17.18 1.95 -9.22
C GLY A 836 -17.43 0.48 -8.91
N PRO A 837 -18.22 0.16 -7.88
CA PRO A 837 -18.70 -1.20 -7.67
C PRO A 837 -19.42 -1.66 -8.93
N GLY A 838 -18.86 -2.64 -9.64
CA GLY A 838 -19.43 -3.16 -10.87
C GLY A 838 -20.86 -3.64 -10.63
N SER A 839 -21.76 -3.40 -11.59
CA SER A 839 -22.98 -4.19 -11.65
C SER A 839 -22.55 -5.65 -11.78
N THR A 840 -22.91 -6.47 -10.80
CA THR A 840 -22.68 -7.91 -10.91
C THR A 840 -23.33 -8.42 -12.19
N PRO A 841 -22.75 -9.42 -12.88
CA PRO A 841 -23.32 -9.95 -14.12
C PRO A 841 -24.79 -10.38 -14.01
N ASP A 842 -25.27 -10.67 -12.79
CA ASP A 842 -26.66 -11.05 -12.52
C ASP A 842 -27.68 -9.92 -12.74
N GLU A 843 -27.32 -8.65 -12.54
CA GLU A 843 -28.30 -7.55 -12.66
C GLU A 843 -28.66 -7.22 -14.12
N ARG A 844 -27.81 -7.56 -15.09
CA ARG A 844 -28.09 -7.35 -16.52
C ARG A 844 -29.11 -8.32 -17.10
N THR A 845 -29.42 -9.43 -16.42
CA THR A 845 -30.42 -10.39 -16.88
C THR A 845 -31.82 -10.14 -16.33
N ALA A 846 -31.96 -9.27 -15.32
CA ALA A 846 -33.25 -8.98 -14.67
C ALA A 846 -34.05 -7.84 -15.32
N SER A 847 -33.43 -6.97 -16.14
CA SER A 847 -34.11 -5.78 -16.70
C SER A 847 -34.59 -5.90 -18.14
N VAL A 848 -34.48 -7.08 -18.78
CA VAL A 848 -35.02 -7.30 -20.13
C VAL A 848 -35.82 -8.59 -20.20
N ARG A 849 -37.08 -8.52 -19.77
CA ARG A 849 -38.19 -9.22 -20.43
C ARG A 849 -39.39 -8.26 -20.55
N PRO A 850 -40.06 -8.24 -21.71
CA PRO A 850 -41.07 -7.25 -22.07
C PRO A 850 -42.32 -7.25 -21.18
#